data_AF-A0A9D8IPW2-F1
#
_entry.id   AF-A0A9D8IPW2-F1
#
_cell.length_a   1.000
_cell.length_b   1.000
_cell.length_c   1.000
_cell.angle_alpha   90.00
_cell.angle_beta   90.00
_cell.angle_gamma   90.00
#
_symmetry.space_group_name_H-M   'P 1'
#
loop_
_entity.id
_entity.type
_entity.pdbx_description
1 polymer ?
#
loop_
_entity_poly.entity_id
_entity_poly.type
_entity_poly.pdbx_seq_one_letter_code
_entity_poly.pdbx_strand_id
1 'polypeptide(L)'
;MNPAALAAKLRAIMASRASAAPPDAAELAQRWASLLGDAHLRLDRAVAWAQKGLRSEAAELVRAAPSVYETAAAAWDPSLAGWDDYCVRHRLPRAPLLPRESVDRLNACHLELEPLLGALARWRKLNIGRAAATERLDQMRTLRRLDPNGTPWVDDAPSLERAALAEALEASERALALWEIDRVWTVIRWIEAGEWISAPAEAAAAALRERVRELSGRSALERAKEVVQRLHAEYMAESVDLAEERLREWEALRSFLAESGVEPPRELDETVQPVVEWLRERQEASQRLLEHRTSVAELAALVESPSVTLAALAALVDRVERGPEPASPALLSAARRRVRSLTRARLARRSLVVLAGVAAASILLVSAFVLVERQARRDAAQQFLLRIDRSIAAGDLDGLDALVDRAMEEDPRLATGDAPSEARRRIAQARAQRQRDDAAFDAGLDAAGDPTRADATDELLAPLEVLARTAEQRERLELWRERRRGAEQARAAARDAAFNAALVEIEAALVRAASLGDSPAALELPAIRGRLEELVATPGVSAPALARARPALVRLESLEQALAQRREFALARARESTEIDAMLPLLRDASAYAEALRRFGQAHPDSPQSEGFLDAAIDEPSWRAVLAWPQARRAVGRSLLDLDDEQRAEARRSLREYAASHPRSVHAFAAALALEHTEPANEWRRWLAGVLDSSPLLSLRQVSMRNGDRWYYEETQAPQPTTDGARVYRIVKRLKDPAKGLFDTEFIRLEPREIVSDGESPQRVLAKALRAALRDNSLNGADGLVASIERVRDATGVNAALRAELLVGLLERLRKASPALAPALENAERRLADFDAGSLEWLDPRSTEATERSREIDAALPRLIETARWSNLRRTKAAEADAELARAYEPVGMLVADGDALVLKSPATPSVGDLLVIRSAGEGGAAGDRGSNGAAGALGGASVAADRAVVVGRAIAVADGSIRVELDSAALEQFPPGTPVLQQRAGAPSVSTREPP
;
A
#
# COMPACT_ATOMS: atom_id res chain seq x y z
N MET A 1 15.65 48.07 -19.54
CA MET A 1 14.28 48.40 -20.03
C MET A 1 13.70 47.13 -20.61
N ASN A 2 12.42 46.80 -20.34
CA ASN A 2 11.81 45.54 -20.79
C ASN A 2 11.70 45.50 -22.33
N PRO A 3 12.15 44.42 -23.02
CA PRO A 3 12.07 44.30 -24.48
C PRO A 3 10.66 44.46 -25.05
N ALA A 4 9.66 43.85 -24.42
CA ALA A 4 8.25 43.94 -24.85
C ALA A 4 7.68 45.36 -24.71
N ALA A 5 8.10 46.11 -23.68
CA ALA A 5 7.70 47.51 -23.52
C ALA A 5 8.34 48.44 -24.56
N LEU A 6 9.56 48.13 -25.02
CA LEU A 6 10.21 48.85 -26.11
C LEU A 6 9.52 48.51 -27.45
N ALA A 7 9.29 47.23 -27.74
CA ALA A 7 8.54 46.77 -28.91
C ALA A 7 7.12 47.39 -28.97
N ALA A 8 6.41 47.49 -27.86
CA ALA A 8 5.10 48.15 -27.78
C ALA A 8 5.12 49.61 -28.25
N LYS A 9 6.18 50.37 -27.93
CA LYS A 9 6.34 51.76 -28.43
C LYS A 9 6.63 51.80 -29.92
N LEU A 10 7.45 50.88 -30.44
CA LEU A 10 7.73 50.78 -31.88
C LEU A 10 6.47 50.43 -32.69
N ARG A 11 5.62 49.53 -32.17
CA ARG A 11 4.32 49.21 -32.76
C ARG A 11 3.38 50.41 -32.84
N ALA A 12 3.35 51.25 -31.80
CA ALA A 12 2.55 52.48 -31.80
C ALA A 12 3.03 53.46 -32.88
N ILE A 13 4.35 53.58 -33.08
CA ILE A 13 4.93 54.39 -34.17
C ILE A 13 4.55 53.83 -35.54
N MET A 14 4.68 52.52 -35.76
CA MET A 14 4.31 51.88 -37.03
C MET A 14 2.80 51.93 -37.34
N ALA A 15 1.95 51.90 -36.32
CA ALA A 15 0.51 52.09 -36.48
C ALA A 15 0.14 53.55 -36.83
N SER A 16 0.97 54.52 -36.44
CA SER A 16 0.78 55.92 -36.81
C SER A 16 1.08 56.11 -38.30
N ARG A 17 0.05 56.43 -39.10
CA ARG A 17 0.18 56.70 -40.55
C ARG A 17 0.83 58.05 -40.87
N ALA A 18 1.73 58.54 -40.01
CA ALA A 18 2.38 59.82 -40.17
C ALA A 18 3.41 59.78 -41.33
N SER A 19 3.40 60.79 -42.20
CA SER A 19 4.39 60.90 -43.29
C SER A 19 5.78 61.33 -42.81
N ALA A 20 5.89 61.82 -41.58
CA ALA A 20 7.14 62.22 -40.93
C ALA A 20 7.33 61.37 -39.67
N ALA A 21 8.58 61.00 -39.37
CA ALA A 21 8.88 60.21 -38.19
C ALA A 21 8.63 61.04 -36.91
N PRO A 22 8.00 60.45 -35.87
CA PRO A 22 7.91 61.08 -34.55
C PRO A 22 9.29 61.47 -33.99
N PRO A 23 9.40 62.56 -33.22
CA PRO A 23 10.69 63.07 -32.73
C PRO A 23 11.43 62.11 -31.80
N ASP A 24 10.71 61.19 -31.14
CA ASP A 24 11.25 60.12 -30.28
C ASP A 24 11.65 58.85 -31.05
N ALA A 25 11.29 58.72 -32.33
CA ALA A 25 11.54 57.52 -33.12
C ALA A 25 13.04 57.20 -33.28
N ALA A 26 13.90 58.22 -33.35
CA ALA A 26 15.35 58.04 -33.44
C ALA A 26 15.96 57.48 -32.14
N GLU A 27 15.51 57.96 -30.97
CA GLU A 27 15.94 57.46 -29.65
C GLU A 27 15.48 56.00 -29.45
N LEU A 28 14.24 55.69 -29.83
CA LEU A 28 13.68 54.34 -29.73
C LEU A 28 14.36 53.37 -30.70
N ALA A 29 14.65 53.79 -31.94
CA ALA A 29 15.43 53.01 -32.91
C ALA A 29 16.84 52.69 -32.39
N GLN A 30 17.55 53.69 -31.83
CA GLN A 30 18.89 53.49 -31.27
C GLN A 30 18.88 52.53 -30.07
N ARG A 31 17.91 52.65 -29.17
CA ARG A 31 17.75 51.73 -28.03
C ARG A 31 17.44 50.30 -28.48
N TRP A 32 16.60 50.15 -29.52
CA TRP A 32 16.27 48.84 -30.09
C TRP A 32 17.47 48.18 -30.76
N ALA A 33 18.24 48.95 -31.54
CA ALA A 33 19.48 48.47 -32.17
C ALA A 33 20.52 48.03 -31.14
N SER A 34 20.70 48.79 -30.04
CA SER A 34 21.58 48.39 -28.93
C SER A 34 21.12 47.10 -28.26
N LEU A 35 19.83 47.00 -27.91
CA LEU A 35 19.26 45.83 -27.24
C LEU A 35 19.43 44.54 -28.08
N LEU A 36 19.19 44.65 -29.39
CA LEU A 36 19.37 43.51 -30.31
C LEU A 36 20.84 43.18 -30.56
N GLY A 37 21.74 44.18 -30.57
CA GLY A 37 23.19 43.95 -30.61
C GLY A 37 23.71 43.21 -29.37
N ASP A 38 23.29 43.62 -28.18
CA ASP A 38 23.66 42.96 -26.92
C ASP A 38 23.07 41.54 -26.81
N ALA A 39 21.88 41.31 -27.37
CA ALA A 39 21.30 39.97 -27.47
C ALA A 39 22.05 39.09 -28.49
N HIS A 40 22.44 39.64 -29.65
CA HIS A 40 23.21 38.93 -30.68
C HIS A 40 24.59 38.50 -30.15
N LEU A 41 25.34 39.40 -29.51
CA LEU A 41 26.66 39.08 -28.94
C LEU A 41 26.59 38.03 -27.81
N ARG A 42 25.51 38.01 -27.02
CA ARG A 42 25.29 36.97 -26.00
C ARG A 42 24.89 35.64 -26.63
N LEU A 43 24.08 35.67 -27.68
CA LEU A 43 23.67 34.50 -28.46
C LEU A 43 24.88 33.80 -29.07
N ASP A 44 25.78 34.53 -29.73
CA ASP A 44 27.00 33.98 -30.33
C ASP A 44 27.92 33.33 -29.29
N ARG A 45 28.12 34.00 -28.15
CA ARG A 45 28.90 33.46 -27.03
C ARG A 45 28.28 32.20 -26.45
N ALA A 46 26.96 32.17 -26.28
CA ALA A 46 26.24 31.01 -25.79
C ALA A 46 26.32 29.82 -26.77
N VAL A 47 26.19 30.07 -28.08
CA VAL A 47 26.43 29.03 -29.11
C VAL A 47 27.86 28.49 -29.01
N ALA A 48 28.87 29.37 -28.91
CA ALA A 48 30.27 28.96 -28.78
C ALA A 48 30.58 28.22 -27.47
N TRP A 49 29.86 28.51 -26.39
CA TRP A 49 29.98 27.81 -25.10
C TRP A 49 29.31 26.43 -25.15
N ALA A 50 28.09 26.34 -25.70
CA ALA A 50 27.39 25.08 -25.92
C ALA A 50 28.20 24.11 -26.82
N GLN A 51 28.85 24.63 -27.87
CA GLN A 51 29.77 23.88 -28.73
C GLN A 51 31.02 23.36 -28.00
N LYS A 52 31.44 24.02 -26.91
CA LYS A 52 32.57 23.61 -26.06
C LYS A 52 32.16 22.69 -24.90
N GLY A 53 30.89 22.28 -24.83
CA GLY A 53 30.35 21.50 -23.70
C GLY A 53 29.98 22.33 -22.47
N LEU A 54 30.22 23.65 -22.46
CA LEU A 54 29.86 24.58 -21.37
C LEU A 54 28.37 24.94 -21.47
N ARG A 55 27.53 23.91 -21.41
CA ARG A 55 26.10 23.99 -21.72
C ARG A 55 25.32 24.76 -20.65
N SER A 56 25.63 24.55 -19.38
CA SER A 56 25.05 25.28 -18.23
C SER A 56 25.32 26.78 -18.30
N GLU A 57 26.57 27.15 -18.59
CA GLU A 57 27.05 28.52 -18.70
C GLU A 57 26.39 29.22 -19.90
N ALA A 58 26.23 28.50 -21.01
CA ALA A 58 25.49 28.99 -22.18
C ALA A 58 24.03 29.31 -21.83
N ALA A 59 23.34 28.42 -21.11
CA ALA A 59 21.95 28.64 -20.70
C ALA A 59 21.81 29.87 -19.79
N GLU A 60 22.66 30.02 -18.78
CA GLU A 60 22.62 31.18 -17.88
C GLU A 60 22.95 32.51 -18.61
N LEU A 61 23.88 32.51 -19.56
CA LEU A 61 24.22 33.70 -20.37
C LEU A 61 23.02 34.21 -21.20
N VAL A 62 22.16 33.29 -21.66
CA VAL A 62 20.96 33.57 -22.47
C VAL A 62 19.79 34.02 -21.58
N ARG A 63 19.70 33.50 -20.34
CA ARG A 63 18.69 33.89 -19.33
C ARG A 63 18.99 35.22 -18.64
N ALA A 64 20.25 35.63 -18.56
CA ALA A 64 20.67 36.88 -17.92
C ALA A 64 19.86 38.09 -18.44
N ALA A 65 19.30 38.89 -17.52
CA ALA A 65 18.37 39.96 -17.86
C ALA A 65 19.06 41.10 -18.67
N PRO A 66 18.47 41.59 -19.77
CA PRO A 66 17.22 41.14 -20.39
C PRO A 66 17.41 39.82 -21.14
N SER A 67 16.49 38.86 -20.94
CA SER A 67 16.59 37.52 -21.54
C SER A 67 16.68 37.60 -23.06
N VAL A 68 17.57 36.80 -23.65
CA VAL A 68 17.73 36.72 -25.11
C VAL A 68 16.46 36.13 -25.73
N TYR A 69 15.76 35.21 -25.05
CA TYR A 69 14.47 34.66 -25.51
C TYR A 69 13.36 35.71 -25.52
N GLU A 70 13.23 36.53 -24.46
CA GLU A 70 12.27 37.64 -24.42
C GLU A 70 12.58 38.68 -25.51
N THR A 71 13.87 38.95 -25.72
CA THR A 71 14.34 39.89 -26.73
C THR A 71 14.07 39.38 -28.14
N ALA A 72 14.28 38.08 -28.41
CA ALA A 72 13.95 37.43 -29.67
C ALA A 72 12.44 37.38 -29.94
N ALA A 73 11.63 37.02 -28.93
CA ALA A 73 10.18 37.03 -29.04
C ALA A 73 9.63 38.44 -29.35
N ALA A 74 10.19 39.48 -28.73
CA ALA A 74 9.86 40.86 -29.05
C ALA A 74 10.37 41.30 -30.44
N ALA A 75 11.49 40.74 -30.91
CA ALA A 75 12.07 41.02 -32.23
C ALA A 75 11.28 40.40 -33.39
N TRP A 76 10.59 39.28 -33.14
CA TRP A 76 9.83 38.55 -34.15
C TRP A 76 8.31 38.77 -34.07
N ASP A 77 7.85 39.80 -33.34
CA ASP A 77 6.45 40.22 -33.37
C ASP A 77 6.06 40.60 -34.82
N PRO A 78 5.07 39.92 -35.44
CA PRO A 78 4.68 40.17 -36.84
C PRO A 78 4.29 41.62 -37.12
N SER A 79 3.81 42.36 -36.11
CA SER A 79 3.46 43.77 -36.25
C SER A 79 4.68 44.70 -36.40
N LEU A 80 5.89 44.21 -36.15
CA LEU A 80 7.16 44.90 -36.43
C LEU A 80 7.79 44.51 -37.78
N ALA A 81 7.14 43.69 -38.61
CA ALA A 81 7.70 43.17 -39.86
C ALA A 81 8.08 44.25 -40.90
N GLY A 82 7.59 45.48 -40.77
CA GLY A 82 7.97 46.65 -41.58
C GLY A 82 8.88 47.67 -40.88
N TRP A 83 9.39 47.37 -39.67
CA TRP A 83 10.20 48.33 -38.89
C TRP A 83 11.53 48.68 -39.57
N ASP A 84 12.17 47.69 -40.21
CA ASP A 84 13.45 47.91 -40.89
C ASP A 84 13.29 48.80 -42.13
N ASP A 85 12.25 48.56 -42.94
CA ASP A 85 11.87 49.44 -44.06
C ASP A 85 11.50 50.85 -43.59
N TYR A 86 10.86 50.98 -42.44
CA TYR A 86 10.57 52.27 -41.81
C TYR A 86 11.86 52.98 -41.39
N CYS A 87 12.81 52.28 -40.74
CA CYS A 87 14.12 52.84 -40.42
C CYS A 87 14.89 53.28 -41.68
N VAL A 88 14.89 52.48 -42.76
CA VAL A 88 15.52 52.85 -44.04
C VAL A 88 14.88 54.11 -44.63
N ARG A 89 13.55 54.16 -44.71
CA ARG A 89 12.79 55.29 -45.26
C ARG A 89 13.04 56.60 -44.51
N HIS A 90 13.16 56.53 -43.19
CA HIS A 90 13.33 57.69 -42.31
C HIS A 90 14.80 57.93 -41.86
N ARG A 91 15.77 57.20 -42.42
CA ARG A 91 17.21 57.27 -42.10
C ARG A 91 17.53 57.06 -40.61
N LEU A 92 16.79 56.18 -39.95
CA LEU A 92 17.00 55.81 -38.54
C LEU A 92 18.01 54.65 -38.39
N PRO A 93 18.64 54.47 -37.22
CA PRO A 93 19.48 53.31 -36.94
C PRO A 93 18.74 51.98 -37.18
N ARG A 94 19.39 51.06 -37.90
CA ARG A 94 18.89 49.69 -38.13
C ARG A 94 19.46 48.76 -37.07
N ALA A 95 18.63 47.86 -36.58
CA ALA A 95 19.05 46.85 -35.61
C ALA A 95 19.66 45.63 -36.33
N PRO A 96 20.64 44.92 -35.73
CA PRO A 96 21.08 43.64 -36.24
C PRO A 96 19.96 42.60 -36.10
N LEU A 97 19.83 41.72 -37.10
CA LEU A 97 18.89 40.60 -37.04
C LEU A 97 19.39 39.55 -36.05
N LEU A 98 18.49 39.04 -35.20
CA LEU A 98 18.78 37.87 -34.37
C LEU A 98 18.62 36.60 -35.21
N PRO A 99 19.68 35.79 -35.41
CA PRO A 99 19.60 34.57 -36.19
C PRO A 99 18.71 33.55 -35.49
N ARG A 100 17.52 33.30 -36.08
CA ARG A 100 16.50 32.41 -35.53
C ARG A 100 17.01 30.99 -35.28
N GLU A 101 17.79 30.45 -36.22
CA GLU A 101 18.44 29.13 -36.07
C GLU A 101 19.32 29.02 -34.82
N SER A 102 20.03 30.09 -34.42
CA SER A 102 20.88 30.09 -33.24
C SER A 102 20.07 30.12 -31.95
N VAL A 103 18.95 30.85 -31.93
CA VAL A 103 18.01 30.87 -30.79
C VAL A 103 17.31 29.52 -30.66
N ASP A 104 16.80 28.97 -31.77
CA ASP A 104 16.10 27.68 -31.80
C ASP A 104 17.05 26.54 -31.38
N ARG A 105 18.31 26.57 -31.84
CA ARG A 105 19.37 25.63 -31.42
C ARG A 105 19.67 25.73 -29.93
N LEU A 106 19.79 26.94 -29.37
CA LEU A 106 20.00 27.10 -27.93
C LEU A 106 18.78 26.73 -27.10
N ASN A 107 17.56 26.94 -27.61
CA ASN A 107 16.34 26.49 -26.95
C ASN A 107 16.27 24.95 -26.90
N ALA A 108 16.65 24.27 -27.98
CA ALA A 108 16.80 22.81 -27.99
C ALA A 108 17.86 22.35 -26.97
N CYS A 109 19.06 22.97 -26.96
CA CYS A 109 20.07 22.69 -25.93
C CYS A 109 19.58 23.00 -24.51
N HIS A 110 18.70 24.00 -24.32
CA HIS A 110 18.15 24.35 -23.01
C HIS A 110 17.17 23.29 -22.49
N LEU A 111 16.32 22.75 -23.37
CA LEU A 111 15.42 21.63 -23.04
C LEU A 111 16.21 20.35 -22.70
N GLU A 112 17.32 20.09 -23.39
CA GLU A 112 18.26 19.01 -23.03
C GLU A 112 18.94 19.23 -21.65
N LEU A 113 19.06 20.48 -21.19
CA LEU A 113 19.75 20.83 -19.95
C LEU A 113 18.86 20.89 -18.72
N GLU A 114 17.54 20.97 -18.85
CA GLU A 114 16.62 21.07 -17.72
C GLU A 114 16.83 19.96 -16.66
N PRO A 115 17.01 18.67 -17.03
CA PRO A 115 17.32 17.61 -16.07
C PRO A 115 18.67 17.83 -15.35
N LEU A 116 19.69 18.30 -16.08
CA LEU A 116 21.01 18.58 -15.53
C LEU A 116 20.98 19.76 -14.54
N LEU A 117 20.24 20.82 -14.85
CA LEU A 117 20.08 21.97 -13.97
C LEU A 117 19.36 21.59 -12.66
N GLY A 118 18.31 20.77 -12.75
CA GLY A 118 17.65 20.20 -11.56
C GLY A 118 18.59 19.34 -10.71
N ALA A 119 19.38 18.47 -11.36
CA ALA A 119 20.39 17.65 -10.71
C ALA A 119 21.51 18.47 -10.03
N LEU A 120 21.98 19.55 -10.68
CA LEU A 120 22.98 20.46 -10.13
C LEU A 120 22.44 21.28 -8.95
N ALA A 121 21.18 21.72 -9.00
CA ALA A 121 20.53 22.39 -7.87
C ALA A 121 20.41 21.45 -6.66
N ARG A 122 20.01 20.19 -6.87
CA ARG A 122 19.97 19.16 -5.81
C ARG A 122 21.37 18.88 -5.24
N TRP A 123 22.39 18.74 -6.10
CA TRP A 123 23.78 18.56 -5.69
C TRP A 123 24.30 19.72 -4.81
N ARG A 124 24.02 20.98 -5.18
CA ARG A 124 24.36 22.15 -4.36
C ARG A 124 23.65 22.12 -3.01
N LYS A 125 22.34 21.81 -2.99
CA LYS A 125 21.55 21.69 -1.75
C LYS A 125 22.13 20.63 -0.81
N LEU A 126 22.45 19.44 -1.31
CA LEU A 126 23.01 18.34 -0.52
C LEU A 126 24.39 18.70 0.09
N ASN A 127 25.26 19.38 -0.67
CA ASN A 127 26.57 19.78 -0.15
C ASN A 127 26.49 20.94 0.86
N ILE A 128 25.63 21.94 0.63
CA ILE A 128 25.39 23.03 1.60
C ILE A 128 24.80 22.46 2.90
N GLY A 129 23.84 21.54 2.80
CA GLY A 129 23.25 20.85 3.94
C GLY A 129 24.14 19.79 4.61
N ARG A 130 25.34 19.52 4.07
CA ARG A 130 26.26 18.46 4.53
C ARG A 130 25.58 17.08 4.65
N ALA A 131 24.77 16.73 3.66
CA ALA A 131 24.09 15.43 3.59
C ALA A 131 25.08 14.24 3.58
N ALA A 132 24.56 13.05 3.88
CA ALA A 132 25.30 11.79 3.83
C ALA A 132 26.12 11.64 2.54
N ALA A 133 27.31 11.05 2.63
CA ALA A 133 28.16 10.82 1.47
C ALA A 133 27.51 9.84 0.47
N THR A 134 26.67 8.91 0.96
CA THR A 134 25.84 8.01 0.14
C THR A 134 24.84 8.78 -0.74
N GLU A 135 24.00 9.64 -0.15
CA GLU A 135 23.05 10.49 -0.89
C GLU A 135 23.74 11.40 -1.90
N ARG A 136 24.88 11.98 -1.50
CA ARG A 136 25.71 12.80 -2.38
C ARG A 136 26.26 11.96 -3.54
N LEU A 137 26.75 10.75 -3.30
CA LEU A 137 27.27 9.86 -4.34
C LEU A 137 26.19 9.51 -5.37
N ASP A 138 24.97 9.20 -4.95
CA ASP A 138 23.90 8.84 -5.88
C ASP A 138 23.41 10.04 -6.71
N GLN A 139 23.46 11.26 -6.15
CA GLN A 139 23.28 12.49 -6.92
C GLN A 139 24.45 12.73 -7.89
N MET A 140 25.68 12.41 -7.50
CA MET A 140 26.87 12.54 -8.36
C MET A 140 26.84 11.55 -9.53
N ARG A 141 26.43 10.30 -9.30
CA ARG A 141 26.18 9.29 -10.35
C ARG A 141 25.09 9.76 -11.32
N THR A 142 24.06 10.43 -10.81
CA THR A 142 23.00 11.04 -11.65
C THR A 142 23.54 12.18 -12.52
N LEU A 143 24.41 13.05 -11.97
CA LEU A 143 25.11 14.07 -12.76
C LEU A 143 25.99 13.43 -13.85
N ARG A 144 26.79 12.40 -13.52
CA ARG A 144 27.65 11.69 -14.49
C ARG A 144 26.85 11.04 -15.63
N ARG A 145 25.62 10.57 -15.38
CA ARG A 145 24.75 10.03 -16.44
C ARG A 145 24.14 11.11 -17.34
N LEU A 146 23.83 12.29 -16.78
CA LEU A 146 23.24 13.41 -17.53
C LEU A 146 24.29 14.21 -18.31
N ASP A 147 25.52 14.29 -17.82
CA ASP A 147 26.67 14.86 -18.53
C ASP A 147 27.93 14.01 -18.27
N PRO A 148 28.21 13.00 -19.12
CA PRO A 148 29.38 12.13 -18.96
C PRO A 148 30.74 12.83 -19.12
N ASN A 149 30.78 14.04 -19.69
CA ASN A 149 32.03 14.71 -20.08
C ASN A 149 32.49 15.78 -19.09
N GLY A 150 31.66 16.19 -18.13
CA GLY A 150 32.03 17.25 -17.19
C GLY A 150 33.09 16.81 -16.19
N THR A 151 34.22 17.51 -16.20
CA THR A 151 35.41 17.23 -15.39
C THR A 151 35.15 17.16 -13.87
N PRO A 152 34.36 18.04 -13.23
CA PRO A 152 34.30 18.11 -11.76
C PRO A 152 33.86 16.81 -11.08
N TRP A 153 32.84 16.13 -11.61
CA TRP A 153 32.35 14.87 -11.01
C TRP A 153 33.16 13.64 -11.40
N VAL A 154 33.97 13.71 -12.46
CA VAL A 154 34.95 12.65 -12.77
C VAL A 154 36.08 12.67 -11.75
N ASP A 155 36.58 13.86 -11.40
CA ASP A 155 37.68 14.03 -10.45
C ASP A 155 37.23 13.83 -8.99
N ASP A 156 36.04 14.32 -8.61
CA ASP A 156 35.56 14.24 -7.22
C ASP A 156 34.95 12.87 -6.84
N ALA A 157 34.42 12.11 -7.81
CA ALA A 157 33.71 10.85 -7.52
C ALA A 157 34.57 9.81 -6.75
N PRO A 158 35.84 9.53 -7.08
CA PRO A 158 36.68 8.59 -6.31
C PRO A 158 36.96 9.03 -4.86
N SER A 159 36.83 10.33 -4.55
CA SER A 159 36.91 10.83 -3.16
C SER A 159 35.59 10.57 -2.42
N LEU A 160 34.47 10.89 -3.08
CA LEU A 160 33.13 10.72 -2.52
C LEU A 160 32.74 9.25 -2.35
N GLU A 161 33.13 8.37 -3.28
CA GLU A 161 32.95 6.92 -3.18
C GLU A 161 33.61 6.35 -1.91
N ARG A 162 34.87 6.71 -1.64
CA ARG A 162 35.57 6.25 -0.44
C ARG A 162 34.89 6.72 0.85
N ALA A 163 34.40 7.95 0.87
CA ALA A 163 33.64 8.48 2.02
C ALA A 163 32.30 7.75 2.20
N ALA A 164 31.55 7.54 1.11
CA ALA A 164 30.26 6.86 1.14
C ALA A 164 30.38 5.37 1.51
N LEU A 165 31.43 4.69 1.05
CA LEU A 165 31.71 3.31 1.44
C LEU A 165 32.10 3.19 2.93
N ALA A 166 32.90 4.13 3.45
CA ALA A 166 33.25 4.16 4.87
C ALA A 166 32.01 4.40 5.76
N GLU A 167 31.16 5.35 5.39
CA GLU A 167 29.89 5.64 6.08
C GLU A 167 28.93 4.44 6.04
N ALA A 168 28.82 3.78 4.89
CA ALA A 168 28.00 2.58 4.73
C ALA A 168 28.50 1.38 5.55
N LEU A 169 29.83 1.21 5.68
CA LEU A 169 30.45 0.21 6.53
C LEU A 169 30.22 0.51 8.03
N GLU A 170 30.35 1.78 8.45
CA GLU A 170 30.06 2.19 9.84
C GLU A 170 28.57 2.02 10.20
N ALA A 171 27.66 2.31 9.26
CA ALA A 171 26.24 2.01 9.41
C ALA A 171 25.99 0.49 9.50
N SER A 172 26.72 -0.31 8.72
CA SER A 172 26.62 -1.77 8.75
C SER A 172 27.10 -2.37 10.06
N GLU A 173 28.26 -1.97 10.61
CA GLU A 173 28.73 -2.47 11.91
C GLU A 173 27.79 -2.07 13.06
N ARG A 174 27.16 -0.88 13.00
CA ARG A 174 26.09 -0.50 13.95
C ARG A 174 24.85 -1.40 13.83
N ALA A 175 24.37 -1.66 12.60
CA ALA A 175 23.26 -2.59 12.37
C ALA A 175 23.60 -4.02 12.83
N LEU A 176 24.82 -4.51 12.57
CA LEU A 176 25.30 -5.82 13.03
C LEU A 176 25.34 -5.90 14.57
N ALA A 177 25.76 -4.84 15.26
CA ALA A 177 25.75 -4.77 16.73
C ALA A 177 24.33 -4.79 17.34
N LEU A 178 23.33 -4.33 16.58
CA LEU A 178 21.90 -4.36 16.94
C LEU A 178 21.14 -5.57 16.37
N TRP A 179 21.83 -6.50 15.70
CA TRP A 179 21.27 -7.69 15.01
C TRP A 179 20.30 -7.37 13.84
N GLU A 180 20.39 -6.19 13.24
CA GLU A 180 19.53 -5.70 12.16
C GLU A 180 19.99 -6.18 10.78
N ILE A 181 19.92 -7.49 10.54
CA ILE A 181 20.48 -8.14 9.34
C ILE A 181 19.94 -7.56 8.01
N ASP A 182 18.66 -7.17 7.94
CA ASP A 182 18.04 -6.59 6.74
C ASP A 182 18.60 -5.20 6.35
N ARG A 183 19.08 -4.43 7.33
CA ARG A 183 19.78 -3.16 7.07
C ARG A 183 21.13 -3.41 6.42
N VAL A 184 21.86 -4.43 6.89
CA VAL A 184 23.14 -4.84 6.30
C VAL A 184 22.94 -5.36 4.87
N TRP A 185 21.89 -6.14 4.60
CA TRP A 185 21.52 -6.54 3.23
C TRP A 185 21.07 -5.37 2.34
N THR A 186 20.52 -4.29 2.91
CA THR A 186 20.28 -3.05 2.16
C THR A 186 21.60 -2.39 1.77
N VAL A 187 22.57 -2.32 2.68
CA VAL A 187 23.90 -1.78 2.37
C VAL A 187 24.63 -2.63 1.34
N ILE A 188 24.66 -3.96 1.50
CA ILE A 188 25.26 -4.89 0.53
C ILE A 188 24.68 -4.66 -0.87
N ARG A 189 23.35 -4.58 -1.02
CA ARG A 189 22.70 -4.32 -2.31
C ARG A 189 23.01 -2.93 -2.88
N TRP A 190 23.13 -1.91 -2.04
CA TRP A 190 23.54 -0.57 -2.49
C TRP A 190 25.00 -0.53 -2.96
N ILE A 191 25.88 -1.31 -2.32
CA ILE A 191 27.25 -1.51 -2.79
C ILE A 191 27.24 -2.30 -4.10
N GLU A 192 26.52 -3.43 -4.21
CA GLU A 192 26.53 -4.28 -5.41
C GLU A 192 25.84 -3.64 -6.62
N ALA A 193 24.84 -2.77 -6.43
CA ALA A 193 24.14 -2.06 -7.52
C ALA A 193 24.84 -0.77 -8.00
N GLY A 194 25.90 -0.33 -7.30
CA GLY A 194 26.56 0.94 -7.60
C GLY A 194 27.51 0.87 -8.80
N GLU A 195 27.50 1.88 -9.65
CA GLU A 195 28.52 2.07 -10.71
C GLU A 195 29.85 2.60 -10.11
N TRP A 196 30.52 1.80 -9.27
CA TRP A 196 31.76 2.20 -8.59
C TRP A 196 32.94 2.34 -9.55
N ILE A 197 33.68 3.44 -9.44
CA ILE A 197 34.99 3.64 -10.07
C ILE A 197 36.07 2.95 -9.24
N SER A 198 35.92 2.93 -7.93
CA SER A 198 36.87 2.39 -6.98
C SER A 198 36.64 0.89 -6.70
N ALA A 199 37.74 0.12 -6.73
CA ALA A 199 37.72 -1.34 -6.53
C ALA A 199 37.35 -1.89 -5.13
N PRO A 200 37.40 -1.17 -3.98
CA PRO A 200 37.15 -1.81 -2.68
C PRO A 200 35.67 -2.14 -2.41
N ALA A 201 34.74 -1.70 -3.27
CA ALA A 201 33.31 -1.95 -3.12
C ALA A 201 32.97 -3.46 -3.11
N GLU A 202 33.46 -4.23 -4.09
CA GLU A 202 33.18 -5.68 -4.17
C GLU A 202 33.73 -6.44 -2.95
N ALA A 203 34.94 -6.09 -2.50
CA ALA A 203 35.57 -6.68 -1.32
C ALA A 203 34.78 -6.35 -0.03
N ALA A 204 34.27 -5.11 0.09
CA ALA A 204 33.44 -4.69 1.20
C ALA A 204 32.08 -5.43 1.22
N ALA A 205 31.40 -5.55 0.07
CA ALA A 205 30.17 -6.33 -0.04
C ALA A 205 30.38 -7.82 0.30
N ALA A 206 31.48 -8.41 -0.15
CA ALA A 206 31.85 -9.78 0.18
C ALA A 206 32.12 -9.97 1.69
N ALA A 207 32.87 -9.06 2.31
CA ALA A 207 33.15 -9.09 3.74
C ALA A 207 31.87 -8.94 4.60
N LEU A 208 30.97 -8.02 4.21
CA LEU A 208 29.67 -7.87 4.87
C LEU A 208 28.79 -9.11 4.70
N ARG A 209 28.73 -9.71 3.50
CA ARG A 209 28.00 -10.97 3.25
C ARG A 209 28.48 -12.10 4.16
N GLU A 210 29.79 -12.24 4.33
CA GLU A 210 30.35 -13.29 5.18
C GLU A 210 30.02 -13.06 6.66
N ARG A 211 30.12 -11.81 7.14
CA ARG A 211 29.78 -11.43 8.51
C ARG A 211 28.30 -11.59 8.82
N VAL A 212 27.43 -11.30 7.84
CA VAL A 212 25.99 -11.58 7.90
C VAL A 212 25.71 -13.07 7.95
N ARG A 213 26.35 -13.91 7.13
CA ARG A 213 26.21 -15.38 7.20
C ARG A 213 26.63 -15.91 8.56
N GLU A 214 27.77 -15.48 9.08
CA GLU A 214 28.27 -15.91 10.39
C GLU A 214 27.26 -15.60 11.51
N LEU A 215 26.74 -14.36 11.58
CA LEU A 215 25.76 -13.96 12.60
C LEU A 215 24.40 -14.62 12.39
N SER A 216 23.94 -14.74 11.15
CA SER A 216 22.68 -15.41 10.84
C SER A 216 22.74 -16.90 11.20
N GLY A 217 23.85 -17.58 10.90
CA GLY A 217 24.09 -18.98 11.26
C GLY A 217 24.14 -19.18 12.78
N ARG A 218 24.76 -18.27 13.54
CA ARG A 218 24.72 -18.31 15.02
C ARG A 218 23.30 -18.12 15.57
N SER A 219 22.53 -17.17 15.02
CA SER A 219 21.14 -16.94 15.43
C SER A 219 20.23 -18.14 15.10
N ALA A 220 20.35 -18.65 13.86
CA ALA A 220 19.64 -19.83 13.40
C ALA A 220 19.97 -21.05 14.26
N LEU A 221 21.22 -21.20 14.74
CA LEU A 221 21.62 -22.30 15.62
C LEU A 221 20.94 -22.23 17.00
N GLU A 222 20.88 -21.06 17.64
CA GLU A 222 20.15 -20.92 18.91
C GLU A 222 18.65 -21.17 18.71
N ARG A 223 18.08 -20.69 17.60
CA ARG A 223 16.69 -20.99 17.23
C ARG A 223 16.49 -22.49 16.98
N ALA A 224 17.44 -23.17 16.36
CA ALA A 224 17.38 -24.62 16.13
C ALA A 224 17.33 -25.39 17.45
N LYS A 225 18.13 -25.01 18.46
CA LYS A 225 18.07 -25.60 19.81
C LYS A 225 16.68 -25.42 20.44
N GLU A 226 16.09 -24.23 20.33
CA GLU A 226 14.73 -23.95 20.82
C GLU A 226 13.69 -24.82 20.11
N VAL A 227 13.74 -24.91 18.79
CA VAL A 227 12.80 -25.71 17.98
C VAL A 227 12.94 -27.20 18.29
N VAL A 228 14.16 -27.73 18.46
CA VAL A 228 14.38 -29.13 18.86
C VAL A 228 13.86 -29.42 20.26
N GLN A 229 14.03 -28.51 21.22
CA GLN A 229 13.44 -28.64 22.57
C GLN A 229 11.90 -28.66 22.51
N ARG A 230 11.29 -27.79 21.71
CA ARG A 230 9.83 -27.76 21.50
C ARG A 230 9.34 -29.03 20.79
N LEU A 231 10.01 -29.46 19.71
CA LEU A 231 9.72 -30.69 18.97
C LEU A 231 9.77 -31.94 19.88
N HIS A 232 10.76 -32.02 20.77
CA HIS A 232 10.84 -33.08 21.77
C HIS A 232 9.69 -33.02 22.79
N ALA A 233 9.26 -31.82 23.20
CA ALA A 233 8.10 -31.67 24.08
C ALA A 233 6.78 -32.09 23.41
N GLU A 234 6.56 -31.71 22.14
CA GLU A 234 5.38 -32.13 21.36
C GLU A 234 5.36 -33.66 21.13
N TYR A 235 6.53 -34.26 20.87
CA TYR A 235 6.70 -35.71 20.81
C TYR A 235 6.30 -36.40 22.13
N MET A 236 6.80 -35.90 23.27
CA MET A 236 6.45 -36.43 24.59
C MET A 236 4.97 -36.19 24.98
N ALA A 237 4.29 -35.25 24.33
CA ALA A 237 2.85 -35.00 24.44
C ALA A 237 2.00 -35.81 23.43
N GLU A 238 2.64 -36.63 22.57
CA GLU A 238 2.03 -37.34 21.44
C GLU A 238 1.26 -36.45 20.43
N SER A 239 1.67 -35.18 20.31
CA SER A 239 1.03 -34.15 19.47
C SER A 239 1.54 -34.21 18.03
N VAL A 240 0.89 -35.01 17.17
CA VAL A 240 1.33 -35.26 15.79
C VAL A 240 1.40 -33.98 14.95
N ASP A 241 0.33 -33.19 14.91
CA ASP A 241 0.23 -32.00 14.05
C ASP A 241 1.29 -30.94 14.39
N LEU A 242 1.52 -30.69 15.69
CA LEU A 242 2.53 -29.72 16.16
C LEU A 242 3.96 -30.26 16.00
N ALA A 243 4.17 -31.56 16.16
CA ALA A 243 5.47 -32.17 15.88
C ALA A 243 5.82 -32.11 14.38
N GLU A 244 4.87 -32.30 13.46
CA GLU A 244 5.08 -32.10 12.02
C GLU A 244 5.39 -30.64 11.66
N GLU A 245 4.78 -29.67 12.35
CA GLU A 245 5.08 -28.25 12.16
C GLU A 245 6.51 -27.92 12.63
N ARG A 246 6.88 -28.36 13.84
CA ARG A 246 8.22 -28.10 14.41
C ARG A 246 9.32 -28.87 13.69
N LEU A 247 9.03 -30.05 13.13
CA LEU A 247 9.98 -30.76 12.26
C LEU A 247 10.25 -29.98 10.97
N ARG A 248 9.23 -29.41 10.34
CA ARG A 248 9.40 -28.52 9.16
C ARG A 248 10.19 -27.25 9.51
N GLU A 249 9.95 -26.65 10.67
CA GLU A 249 10.74 -25.51 11.18
C GLU A 249 12.22 -25.91 11.39
N TRP A 250 12.49 -27.09 11.95
CA TRP A 250 13.84 -27.65 12.09
C TRP A 250 14.52 -27.91 10.73
N GLU A 251 13.83 -28.54 9.77
CA GLU A 251 14.39 -28.83 8.44
C GLU A 251 14.77 -27.54 7.68
N ALA A 252 13.92 -26.51 7.76
CA ALA A 252 14.20 -25.20 7.20
C ALA A 252 15.44 -24.54 7.84
N LEU A 253 15.53 -24.57 9.19
CA LEU A 253 16.70 -24.07 9.92
C LEU A 253 17.98 -24.86 9.59
N ARG A 254 17.87 -26.19 9.43
CA ARG A 254 18.99 -27.07 9.06
C ARG A 254 19.52 -26.77 7.66
N SER A 255 18.64 -26.52 6.68
CA SER A 255 19.03 -26.06 5.33
C SER A 255 19.75 -24.72 5.40
N PHE A 256 19.19 -23.75 6.14
CA PHE A 256 19.78 -22.42 6.30
C PHE A 256 21.15 -22.44 7.01
N LEU A 257 21.31 -23.31 8.00
CA LEU A 257 22.58 -23.55 8.70
C LEU A 257 23.65 -24.10 7.73
N ALA A 258 23.28 -25.08 6.90
CA ALA A 258 24.17 -25.63 5.87
C ALA A 258 24.57 -24.57 4.82
N GLU A 259 23.64 -23.74 4.35
CA GLU A 259 23.92 -22.61 3.45
C GLU A 259 24.83 -21.53 4.10
N SER A 260 24.73 -21.38 5.43
CA SER A 260 25.57 -20.47 6.22
C SER A 260 26.95 -21.06 6.57
N GLY A 261 27.23 -22.32 6.20
CA GLY A 261 28.47 -23.02 6.56
C GLY A 261 28.58 -23.39 8.05
N VAL A 262 27.48 -23.37 8.79
CA VAL A 262 27.42 -23.73 10.22
C VAL A 262 26.82 -25.13 10.34
N GLU A 263 27.64 -26.11 10.73
CA GLU A 263 27.15 -27.47 10.98
C GLU A 263 26.41 -27.51 12.33
N PRO A 264 25.16 -28.02 12.40
CA PRO A 264 24.45 -28.16 13.67
C PRO A 264 25.16 -29.18 14.57
N PRO A 265 25.21 -28.96 15.90
CA PRO A 265 25.69 -29.95 16.86
C PRO A 265 24.95 -31.27 16.70
N ARG A 266 25.71 -32.36 16.65
CA ARG A 266 25.22 -33.71 16.39
C ARG A 266 24.14 -34.16 17.39
N GLU A 267 24.18 -33.64 18.60
CA GLU A 267 23.21 -33.87 19.67
C GLU A 267 21.79 -33.40 19.27
N LEU A 268 21.66 -32.39 18.40
CA LEU A 268 20.36 -31.94 17.89
C LEU A 268 19.78 -32.98 16.91
N ASP A 269 20.56 -33.42 15.92
CA ASP A 269 20.13 -34.47 14.98
C ASP A 269 19.78 -35.78 15.73
N GLU A 270 20.58 -36.18 16.72
CA GLU A 270 20.32 -37.36 17.56
C GLU A 270 19.05 -37.21 18.43
N THR A 271 18.66 -35.99 18.80
CA THR A 271 17.40 -35.70 19.51
C THR A 271 16.18 -35.70 18.59
N VAL A 272 16.33 -35.29 17.33
CA VAL A 272 15.25 -35.23 16.34
C VAL A 272 14.93 -36.60 15.73
N GLN A 273 15.94 -37.45 15.52
CA GLN A 273 15.80 -38.74 14.84
C GLN A 273 14.65 -39.63 15.38
N PRO A 274 14.45 -39.81 16.71
CA PRO A 274 13.33 -40.61 17.23
C PRO A 274 11.95 -40.01 16.91
N VAL A 275 11.85 -38.67 16.83
CA VAL A 275 10.60 -37.98 16.51
C VAL A 275 10.23 -38.17 15.04
N VAL A 276 11.22 -38.15 14.14
CA VAL A 276 11.04 -38.45 12.70
C VAL A 276 10.57 -39.89 12.51
N GLU A 277 11.16 -40.85 13.22
CA GLU A 277 10.76 -42.25 13.16
C GLU A 277 9.32 -42.47 13.67
N TRP A 278 8.97 -41.84 14.80
CA TRP A 278 7.60 -41.85 15.34
C TRP A 278 6.57 -41.19 14.43
N LEU A 279 6.88 -40.03 13.85
CA LEU A 279 5.99 -39.35 12.89
C LEU A 279 5.74 -40.23 11.65
N ARG A 280 6.79 -40.88 11.12
CA ARG A 280 6.65 -41.84 10.02
C ARG A 280 5.76 -43.02 10.41
N GLU A 281 5.93 -43.61 11.60
CA GLU A 281 5.06 -44.69 12.07
C GLU A 281 3.59 -44.25 12.21
N ARG A 282 3.34 -43.03 12.71
CA ARG A 282 1.99 -42.44 12.81
C ARG A 282 1.38 -42.17 11.43
N GLN A 283 2.17 -41.65 10.49
CA GLN A 283 1.75 -41.39 9.11
C GLN A 283 1.41 -42.70 8.39
N GLU A 284 2.26 -43.74 8.50
CA GLU A 284 1.98 -45.07 7.96
C GLU A 284 0.71 -45.68 8.59
N ALA A 285 0.51 -45.56 9.91
CA ALA A 285 -0.69 -46.06 10.57
C ALA A 285 -1.95 -45.32 10.09
N SER A 286 -1.89 -44.00 9.95
CA SER A 286 -2.98 -43.16 9.41
C SER A 286 -3.29 -43.50 7.95
N GLN A 287 -2.27 -43.70 7.12
CA GLN A 287 -2.44 -44.09 5.73
C GLN A 287 -3.07 -45.48 5.60
N ARG A 288 -2.63 -46.48 6.36
CA ARG A 288 -3.26 -47.81 6.43
C ARG A 288 -4.73 -47.72 6.86
N LEU A 289 -5.06 -46.84 7.81
CA LEU A 289 -6.44 -46.58 8.24
C LEU A 289 -7.29 -45.95 7.13
N LEU A 290 -6.73 -45.01 6.36
CA LEU A 290 -7.40 -44.31 5.27
C LEU A 290 -7.59 -45.21 4.04
N GLU A 291 -6.60 -46.03 3.68
CA GLU A 291 -6.71 -47.09 2.67
C GLU A 291 -7.76 -48.13 3.05
N HIS A 292 -7.85 -48.49 4.33
CA HIS A 292 -8.88 -49.38 4.86
C HIS A 292 -10.28 -48.76 4.80
N ARG A 293 -10.45 -47.52 5.27
CA ARG A 293 -11.72 -46.76 5.16
C ARG A 293 -12.17 -46.59 3.71
N THR A 294 -11.23 -46.35 2.79
CA THR A 294 -11.49 -46.31 1.35
C THR A 294 -11.95 -47.68 0.84
N SER A 295 -11.27 -48.77 1.23
CA SER A 295 -11.68 -50.14 0.88
C SER A 295 -13.07 -50.50 1.43
N VAL A 296 -13.44 -50.00 2.62
CA VAL A 296 -14.78 -50.15 3.21
C VAL A 296 -15.83 -49.36 2.43
N ALA A 297 -15.53 -48.13 2.00
CA ALA A 297 -16.41 -47.30 1.18
C ALA A 297 -16.61 -47.87 -0.23
N GLU A 298 -15.53 -48.34 -0.87
CA GLU A 298 -15.59 -49.10 -2.13
C GLU A 298 -16.45 -50.35 -1.98
N LEU A 299 -16.33 -51.08 -0.85
CA LEU A 299 -17.14 -52.25 -0.58
C LEU A 299 -18.63 -51.90 -0.47
N ALA A 300 -18.98 -50.80 0.21
CA ALA A 300 -20.36 -50.31 0.27
C ALA A 300 -20.91 -49.99 -1.14
N ALA A 301 -20.18 -49.21 -1.94
CA ALA A 301 -20.59 -48.86 -3.31
C ALA A 301 -20.71 -50.09 -4.23
N LEU A 302 -19.78 -51.05 -4.15
CA LEU A 302 -19.81 -52.27 -4.97
C LEU A 302 -20.90 -53.26 -4.56
N VAL A 303 -21.38 -53.24 -3.32
CA VAL A 303 -22.51 -54.08 -2.89
C VAL A 303 -23.82 -53.65 -3.55
N GLU A 304 -24.02 -52.34 -3.72
CA GLU A 304 -25.20 -51.74 -4.36
C GLU A 304 -25.12 -51.79 -5.89
N SER A 305 -23.91 -51.81 -6.47
CA SER A 305 -23.72 -51.80 -7.91
C SER A 305 -24.36 -53.00 -8.65
N PRO A 306 -25.08 -52.78 -9.76
CA PRO A 306 -25.67 -53.84 -10.59
C PRO A 306 -24.66 -54.56 -11.50
N SER A 307 -23.47 -53.99 -11.74
CA SER A 307 -22.49 -54.47 -12.73
C SER A 307 -21.26 -55.17 -12.12
N VAL A 308 -21.17 -55.28 -10.79
CA VAL A 308 -19.97 -55.81 -10.11
C VAL A 308 -19.69 -57.28 -10.47
N THR A 309 -18.41 -57.61 -10.68
CA THR A 309 -17.99 -58.99 -10.91
C THR A 309 -17.78 -59.74 -9.59
N LEU A 310 -18.07 -61.05 -9.60
CA LEU A 310 -17.91 -61.92 -8.43
C LEU A 310 -16.49 -61.89 -7.84
N ALA A 311 -15.47 -61.85 -8.71
CA ALA A 311 -14.07 -61.86 -8.30
C ALA A 311 -13.66 -60.54 -7.62
N ALA A 312 -14.06 -59.40 -8.17
CA ALA A 312 -13.79 -58.09 -7.56
C ALA A 312 -14.44 -57.95 -6.18
N LEU A 313 -15.72 -58.34 -6.05
CA LEU A 313 -16.44 -58.26 -4.79
C LEU A 313 -15.86 -59.20 -3.71
N ALA A 314 -15.44 -60.41 -4.09
CA ALA A 314 -14.83 -61.35 -3.15
C ALA A 314 -13.44 -60.89 -2.67
N ALA A 315 -12.60 -60.40 -3.58
CA ALA A 315 -11.27 -59.88 -3.24
C ALA A 315 -11.33 -58.65 -2.32
N LEU A 316 -12.34 -57.78 -2.51
CA LEU A 316 -12.51 -56.60 -1.68
C LEU A 316 -13.06 -56.92 -0.27
N VAL A 317 -13.95 -57.92 -0.15
CA VAL A 317 -14.39 -58.42 1.17
C VAL A 317 -13.21 -58.97 1.98
N ASP A 318 -12.35 -59.79 1.36
CA ASP A 318 -11.15 -60.36 1.99
C ASP A 318 -10.14 -59.27 2.39
N ARG A 319 -9.93 -58.24 1.54
CA ARG A 319 -9.11 -57.07 1.89
C ARG A 319 -9.65 -56.32 3.11
N VAL A 320 -10.96 -56.08 3.17
CA VAL A 320 -11.63 -55.37 4.27
C VAL A 320 -11.66 -56.22 5.55
N GLU A 321 -11.77 -57.55 5.46
CA GLU A 321 -11.73 -58.44 6.64
C GLU A 321 -10.31 -58.56 7.24
N ARG A 322 -9.26 -58.18 6.50
CA ARG A 322 -7.85 -58.14 6.97
C ARG A 322 -7.38 -56.75 7.45
N GLY A 323 -8.24 -55.73 7.41
CA GLY A 323 -7.89 -54.37 7.83
C GLY A 323 -7.81 -54.18 9.35
N PRO A 324 -7.27 -53.04 9.83
CA PRO A 324 -7.04 -52.77 11.25
C PRO A 324 -8.34 -52.57 12.07
N GLU A 325 -9.44 -52.14 11.44
CA GLU A 325 -10.74 -51.97 12.09
C GLU A 325 -11.77 -52.96 11.53
N PRO A 326 -12.55 -53.68 12.36
CA PRO A 326 -13.58 -54.58 11.85
C PRO A 326 -14.71 -53.80 11.17
N ALA A 327 -14.92 -54.03 9.87
CA ALA A 327 -16.01 -53.40 9.13
C ALA A 327 -17.39 -53.81 9.67
N SER A 328 -18.39 -52.94 9.48
CA SER A 328 -19.75 -53.15 10.00
C SER A 328 -20.31 -54.54 9.64
N PRO A 329 -20.78 -55.33 10.62
CA PRO A 329 -21.37 -56.66 10.37
C PRO A 329 -22.54 -56.60 9.38
N ALA A 330 -23.28 -55.49 9.33
CA ALA A 330 -24.35 -55.27 8.37
C ALA A 330 -23.82 -55.23 6.93
N LEU A 331 -22.76 -54.47 6.68
CA LEU A 331 -22.11 -54.36 5.37
C LEU A 331 -21.50 -55.68 4.91
N LEU A 332 -20.73 -56.37 5.78
CA LEU A 332 -20.19 -57.69 5.47
C LEU A 332 -21.30 -58.71 5.19
N SER A 333 -22.42 -58.66 5.93
CA SER A 333 -23.58 -59.53 5.63
C SER A 333 -24.22 -59.21 4.27
N ALA A 334 -24.28 -57.95 3.87
CA ALA A 334 -24.82 -57.52 2.58
C ALA A 334 -23.91 -57.95 1.43
N ALA A 335 -22.59 -57.77 1.56
CA ALA A 335 -21.61 -58.25 0.60
C ALA A 335 -21.66 -59.77 0.43
N ARG A 336 -21.67 -60.53 1.53
CA ARG A 336 -21.79 -62.00 1.51
C ARG A 336 -23.12 -62.46 0.89
N ARG A 337 -24.24 -61.74 1.08
CA ARG A 337 -25.51 -61.98 0.35
C ARG A 337 -25.37 -61.68 -1.15
N ARG A 338 -24.72 -60.59 -1.53
CA ARG A 338 -24.55 -60.16 -2.93
C ARG A 338 -23.67 -61.14 -3.72
N VAL A 339 -22.55 -61.59 -3.15
CA VAL A 339 -21.68 -62.66 -3.69
C VAL A 339 -22.50 -63.92 -4.03
N ARG A 340 -23.37 -64.37 -3.11
CA ARG A 340 -24.27 -65.54 -3.32
C ARG A 340 -25.34 -65.31 -4.40
N SER A 341 -25.74 -64.06 -4.66
CA SER A 341 -26.71 -63.73 -5.72
C SER A 341 -26.10 -63.75 -7.11
N LEU A 342 -24.86 -63.24 -7.26
CA LEU A 342 -24.15 -63.16 -8.54
C LEU A 342 -23.70 -64.54 -9.04
N THR A 343 -23.38 -65.46 -8.12
CA THR A 343 -23.13 -66.88 -8.45
C THR A 343 -24.37 -67.53 -9.09
N ARG A 344 -25.59 -67.19 -8.64
CA ARG A 344 -26.84 -67.72 -9.20
C ARG A 344 -27.18 -67.09 -10.54
N ALA A 345 -27.04 -65.77 -10.68
CA ALA A 345 -27.38 -65.06 -11.92
C ALA A 345 -26.53 -65.49 -13.13
N ARG A 346 -25.25 -65.82 -12.91
CA ARG A 346 -24.33 -66.28 -13.97
C ARG A 346 -24.71 -67.65 -14.56
N LEU A 347 -25.49 -68.45 -13.83
CA LEU A 347 -26.02 -69.73 -14.32
C LEU A 347 -27.26 -69.58 -15.22
N ALA A 348 -27.98 -68.45 -15.11
CA ALA A 348 -29.27 -68.26 -15.80
C ALA A 348 -29.20 -67.57 -17.18
N ARG A 349 -28.19 -66.73 -17.44
CA ARG A 349 -28.13 -65.87 -18.66
C ARG A 349 -27.69 -66.56 -19.96
N ARG A 350 -27.72 -67.89 -20.06
CA ARG A 350 -27.22 -68.64 -21.24
C ARG A 350 -28.25 -68.89 -22.36
N SER A 351 -29.46 -68.34 -22.30
CA SER A 351 -30.61 -68.87 -23.07
C SER A 351 -31.36 -67.92 -24.04
N LEU A 352 -30.96 -66.65 -24.27
CA LEU A 352 -31.91 -65.69 -24.90
C LEU A 352 -31.30 -64.48 -25.67
N VAL A 353 -30.73 -64.64 -26.89
CA VAL A 353 -30.30 -63.51 -27.77
C VAL A 353 -30.33 -63.83 -29.30
N VAL A 354 -31.48 -64.05 -29.94
CA VAL A 354 -31.59 -64.05 -31.44
C VAL A 354 -32.97 -63.58 -31.93
N LEU A 355 -33.13 -62.32 -32.37
CA LEU A 355 -33.99 -61.91 -33.51
C LEU A 355 -33.91 -60.39 -33.84
N ALA A 356 -34.29 -60.08 -35.09
CA ALA A 356 -34.83 -58.81 -35.62
C ALA A 356 -33.88 -57.68 -36.09
N GLY A 357 -34.07 -57.31 -37.36
CA GLY A 357 -33.59 -56.09 -38.00
C GLY A 357 -34.23 -55.90 -39.40
N VAL A 358 -34.06 -54.69 -39.97
CA VAL A 358 -34.30 -54.30 -41.40
C VAL A 358 -35.75 -54.13 -41.89
N ALA A 359 -36.14 -52.89 -42.24
CA ALA A 359 -36.78 -52.49 -43.52
C ALA A 359 -37.36 -51.04 -43.48
N ALA A 360 -36.88 -50.11 -44.34
CA ALA A 360 -37.60 -48.91 -44.82
C ALA A 360 -36.73 -48.04 -45.77
N ALA A 361 -36.81 -48.24 -47.09
CA ALA A 361 -36.19 -47.33 -48.07
C ALA A 361 -36.74 -47.54 -49.51
N SER A 362 -37.86 -46.92 -49.88
CA SER A 362 -38.32 -46.78 -51.28
C SER A 362 -39.42 -45.72 -51.42
N ILE A 363 -39.62 -45.19 -52.64
CA ILE A 363 -40.69 -44.29 -53.16
C ILE A 363 -40.23 -42.83 -53.40
N LEU A 364 -39.74 -42.58 -54.62
CA LEU A 364 -39.55 -41.27 -55.26
C LEU A 364 -39.34 -41.51 -56.77
N LEU A 365 -40.21 -40.98 -57.65
CA LEU A 365 -40.03 -40.63 -59.10
C LEU A 365 -41.33 -40.77 -59.94
N VAL A 366 -41.38 -40.01 -61.06
CA VAL A 366 -42.35 -40.01 -62.20
C VAL A 366 -43.48 -38.96 -62.18
N SER A 367 -43.36 -37.89 -63.00
CA SER A 367 -44.48 -37.13 -63.63
C SER A 367 -44.04 -35.92 -64.51
N ALA A 368 -43.98 -36.07 -65.85
CA ALA A 368 -43.85 -34.97 -66.85
C ALA A 368 -44.17 -35.46 -68.29
N PHE A 369 -44.62 -34.58 -69.22
CA PHE A 369 -44.13 -34.46 -70.64
C PHE A 369 -44.95 -33.55 -71.61
N VAL A 370 -46.24 -33.79 -71.87
CA VAL A 370 -46.93 -33.45 -73.16
C VAL A 370 -47.70 -32.10 -73.17
N LEU A 371 -47.51 -31.21 -74.19
CA LEU A 371 -48.44 -30.05 -74.46
C LEU A 371 -48.30 -29.20 -75.77
N VAL A 372 -47.51 -29.53 -76.82
CA VAL A 372 -46.93 -28.48 -77.71
C VAL A 372 -47.64 -28.09 -79.04
N GLU A 373 -48.46 -28.91 -79.71
CA GLU A 373 -48.55 -28.84 -81.20
C GLU A 373 -49.57 -27.87 -81.89
N ARG A 374 -50.32 -27.00 -81.19
CA ARG A 374 -51.56 -26.40 -81.77
C ARG A 374 -51.48 -25.02 -82.45
N GLN A 375 -50.31 -24.38 -82.55
CA GLN A 375 -50.21 -22.92 -82.74
C GLN A 375 -50.17 -22.40 -84.22
N ALA A 376 -49.58 -23.16 -85.15
CA ALA A 376 -48.94 -22.61 -86.36
C ALA A 376 -49.82 -22.13 -87.54
N ARG A 377 -51.13 -21.87 -87.37
CA ARG A 377 -52.04 -21.53 -88.50
C ARG A 377 -52.63 -20.11 -88.52
N ARG A 378 -52.30 -19.23 -87.56
CA ARG A 378 -52.85 -17.85 -87.50
C ARG A 378 -51.91 -16.76 -88.03
N ASP A 379 -50.64 -17.07 -88.24
CA ASP A 379 -49.59 -16.04 -88.24
C ASP A 379 -49.45 -15.26 -89.56
N ALA A 380 -49.85 -15.85 -90.70
CA ALA A 380 -49.56 -15.27 -92.03
C ALA A 380 -50.29 -13.94 -92.31
N ALA A 381 -51.58 -13.83 -92.01
CA ALA A 381 -52.37 -12.63 -92.33
C ALA A 381 -52.02 -11.42 -91.44
N GLN A 382 -51.64 -11.66 -90.17
CA GLN A 382 -51.21 -10.59 -89.27
C GLN A 382 -49.88 -9.99 -89.71
N GLN A 383 -48.97 -10.79 -90.28
CA GLN A 383 -47.64 -10.32 -90.68
C GLN A 383 -47.66 -9.24 -91.77
N PHE A 384 -48.69 -9.14 -92.61
CA PHE A 384 -48.78 -8.08 -93.63
C PHE A 384 -49.18 -6.72 -93.04
N LEU A 385 -50.29 -6.66 -92.28
CA LEU A 385 -50.69 -5.42 -91.59
C LEU A 385 -49.63 -4.96 -90.59
N LEU A 386 -48.95 -5.91 -89.91
CA LEU A 386 -47.79 -5.61 -89.06
C LEU A 386 -46.61 -5.00 -89.81
N ARG A 387 -46.43 -5.19 -91.13
CA ARG A 387 -45.41 -4.46 -91.91
C ARG A 387 -45.82 -3.00 -92.13
N ILE A 388 -47.07 -2.75 -92.51
CA ILE A 388 -47.59 -1.38 -92.68
C ILE A 388 -47.57 -0.63 -91.35
N ASP A 389 -48.09 -1.24 -90.28
CA ASP A 389 -48.09 -0.63 -88.94
C ASP A 389 -46.65 -0.42 -88.43
N ARG A 390 -45.69 -1.31 -88.75
CA ARG A 390 -44.26 -1.10 -88.45
C ARG A 390 -43.65 0.05 -89.25
N SER A 391 -43.95 0.20 -90.53
CA SER A 391 -43.44 1.32 -91.34
C SER A 391 -44.05 2.66 -90.91
N ILE A 392 -45.33 2.68 -90.52
CA ILE A 392 -45.96 3.86 -89.91
C ILE A 392 -45.29 4.18 -88.56
N ALA A 393 -45.05 3.18 -87.72
CA ALA A 393 -44.33 3.34 -86.45
C ALA A 393 -42.84 3.72 -86.62
N ALA A 394 -42.22 3.34 -87.74
CA ALA A 394 -40.85 3.73 -88.11
C ALA A 394 -40.75 5.15 -88.67
N GLY A 395 -41.87 5.83 -88.94
CA GLY A 395 -41.90 7.21 -89.41
C GLY A 395 -41.59 7.42 -90.91
N ASP A 396 -41.35 6.33 -91.66
CA ASP A 396 -41.18 6.33 -93.11
C ASP A 396 -42.54 6.43 -93.81
N LEU A 397 -43.15 7.61 -93.67
CA LEU A 397 -44.45 7.93 -94.27
C LEU A 397 -44.37 8.18 -95.77
N ASP A 398 -43.18 8.26 -96.37
CA ASP A 398 -42.99 8.66 -97.76
C ASP A 398 -42.82 7.45 -98.69
N GLY A 399 -42.23 6.34 -98.21
CA GLY A 399 -42.15 5.07 -98.97
C GLY A 399 -43.39 4.18 -98.90
N LEU A 400 -44.35 4.50 -98.04
CA LEU A 400 -45.41 3.57 -97.60
C LEU A 400 -46.46 3.21 -98.66
N ASP A 401 -46.80 4.15 -99.55
CA ASP A 401 -47.76 3.89 -100.64
C ASP A 401 -47.20 2.85 -101.64
N ALA A 402 -45.91 2.94 -101.98
CA ALA A 402 -45.21 1.96 -102.83
C ALA A 402 -45.03 0.58 -102.18
N LEU A 403 -45.10 0.51 -100.84
CA LEU A 403 -44.98 -0.73 -100.07
C LEU A 403 -46.29 -1.54 -100.08
N VAL A 404 -47.44 -0.87 -100.08
CA VAL A 404 -48.75 -1.51 -100.30
C VAL A 404 -48.82 -2.11 -101.70
N ASP A 405 -48.42 -1.33 -102.71
CA ASP A 405 -48.52 -1.72 -104.12
C ASP A 405 -47.64 -2.94 -104.44
N ARG A 406 -46.38 -2.95 -103.98
CA ARG A 406 -45.47 -4.09 -104.17
C ARG A 406 -45.95 -5.37 -103.46
N ALA A 407 -46.53 -5.26 -102.27
CA ALA A 407 -47.02 -6.43 -101.54
C ALA A 407 -48.26 -7.08 -102.18
N MET A 408 -49.05 -6.33 -102.96
CA MET A 408 -50.16 -6.87 -103.75
C MET A 408 -49.68 -7.65 -104.99
N GLU A 409 -48.47 -7.36 -105.51
CA GLU A 409 -47.85 -8.11 -106.61
C GLU A 409 -47.20 -9.43 -106.13
N GLU A 410 -46.65 -9.46 -104.91
CA GLU A 410 -45.87 -10.60 -104.39
C GLU A 410 -46.69 -11.78 -103.86
N ASP A 411 -47.84 -11.56 -103.19
CA ASP A 411 -48.75 -12.65 -102.75
C ASP A 411 -50.19 -12.42 -103.25
N PRO A 412 -50.59 -13.08 -104.36
CA PRO A 412 -51.93 -12.96 -104.92
C PRO A 412 -53.07 -13.34 -103.96
N ARG A 413 -52.79 -14.04 -102.85
CA ARG A 413 -53.79 -14.40 -101.84
C ARG A 413 -54.23 -13.19 -101.00
N LEU A 414 -53.42 -12.13 -100.95
CA LEU A 414 -53.76 -10.87 -100.28
C LEU A 414 -54.65 -9.96 -101.13
N ALA A 415 -54.63 -10.11 -102.46
CA ALA A 415 -55.41 -9.29 -103.39
C ALA A 415 -56.94 -9.54 -103.31
N THR A 416 -57.38 -10.63 -102.67
CA THR A 416 -58.80 -11.01 -102.49
C THR A 416 -59.35 -10.74 -101.08
N GLY A 417 -58.61 -10.06 -100.19
CA GLY A 417 -59.05 -9.73 -98.82
C GLY A 417 -58.95 -8.23 -98.49
N ASP A 418 -59.55 -7.82 -97.38
CA ASP A 418 -59.74 -6.39 -97.04
C ASP A 418 -58.46 -5.61 -96.72
N ALA A 419 -57.35 -6.30 -96.45
CA ALA A 419 -56.12 -5.75 -95.87
C ALA A 419 -55.46 -4.57 -96.64
N PRO A 420 -55.41 -4.54 -97.98
CA PRO A 420 -54.77 -3.43 -98.70
C PRO A 420 -55.53 -2.10 -98.58
N SER A 421 -56.85 -2.16 -98.43
CA SER A 421 -57.70 -0.96 -98.31
C SER A 421 -57.55 -0.28 -96.95
N GLU A 422 -57.45 -1.10 -95.90
CA GLU A 422 -57.19 -0.68 -94.52
C GLU A 422 -55.81 -0.01 -94.38
N ALA A 423 -54.79 -0.53 -95.09
CA ALA A 423 -53.44 0.04 -95.10
C ALA A 423 -53.41 1.49 -95.61
N ARG A 424 -54.01 1.77 -96.77
CA ARG A 424 -54.00 3.13 -97.36
C ARG A 424 -54.72 4.17 -96.49
N ARG A 425 -55.79 3.80 -95.78
CA ARG A 425 -56.48 4.72 -94.86
C ARG A 425 -55.60 5.12 -93.67
N ARG A 426 -54.79 4.19 -93.14
CA ARG A 426 -53.89 4.43 -92.01
C ARG A 426 -52.74 5.38 -92.37
N ILE A 427 -52.18 5.25 -93.58
CA ILE A 427 -51.11 6.12 -94.09
C ILE A 427 -51.55 7.59 -94.11
N ALA A 428 -52.76 7.87 -94.62
CA ALA A 428 -53.30 9.23 -94.68
C ALA A 428 -53.56 9.84 -93.29
N GLN A 429 -54.07 9.05 -92.34
CA GLN A 429 -54.28 9.50 -90.96
C GLN A 429 -52.95 9.80 -90.24
N ALA A 430 -51.91 9.00 -90.47
CA ALA A 430 -50.59 9.20 -89.87
C ALA A 430 -49.92 10.51 -90.32
N ARG A 431 -49.99 10.87 -91.62
CA ARG A 431 -49.45 12.14 -92.14
C ARG A 431 -50.13 13.36 -91.50
N ALA A 432 -51.46 13.35 -91.36
CA ALA A 432 -52.22 14.45 -90.76
C ALA A 432 -51.99 14.63 -89.24
N GLN A 433 -51.69 13.55 -88.51
CA GLN A 433 -51.37 13.63 -87.08
C GLN A 433 -49.98 14.23 -86.85
N ARG A 434 -48.97 13.84 -87.65
CA ARG A 434 -47.59 14.32 -87.53
C ARG A 434 -47.49 15.86 -87.52
N GLN A 435 -48.17 16.52 -88.45
CA GLN A 435 -48.14 17.98 -88.58
C GLN A 435 -48.76 18.72 -87.37
N ARG A 436 -49.65 18.06 -86.61
CA ARG A 436 -50.20 18.62 -85.36
C ARG A 436 -49.27 18.39 -84.18
N ASP A 437 -48.65 17.22 -84.12
CA ASP A 437 -47.71 16.86 -83.05
C ASP A 437 -46.50 17.80 -83.06
N ASP A 438 -45.94 18.11 -84.24
CA ASP A 438 -44.79 19.00 -84.40
C ASP A 438 -45.10 20.44 -83.93
N ALA A 439 -46.27 21.00 -84.30
CA ALA A 439 -46.67 22.35 -83.89
C ALA A 439 -46.98 22.47 -82.38
N ALA A 440 -47.45 21.38 -81.75
CA ALA A 440 -47.68 21.34 -80.31
C ALA A 440 -46.37 21.26 -79.51
N PHE A 441 -45.31 20.67 -80.08
CA PHE A 441 -43.99 20.60 -79.44
C PHE A 441 -43.37 21.98 -79.23
N ASP A 442 -43.26 22.79 -80.29
CA ASP A 442 -42.60 24.10 -80.20
C ASP A 442 -43.32 25.04 -79.23
N ALA A 443 -44.65 25.10 -79.29
CA ALA A 443 -45.45 25.94 -78.41
C ALA A 443 -45.32 25.58 -76.92
N GLY A 444 -45.21 24.28 -76.59
CA GLY A 444 -45.01 23.84 -75.21
C GLY A 444 -43.58 24.05 -74.70
N LEU A 445 -42.56 23.96 -75.57
CA LEU A 445 -41.17 24.22 -75.18
C LEU A 445 -40.93 25.71 -74.89
N ASP A 446 -41.55 26.61 -75.66
CA ASP A 446 -41.54 28.04 -75.35
C ASP A 446 -42.28 28.36 -74.04
N ALA A 447 -43.38 27.65 -73.75
CA ALA A 447 -44.12 27.77 -72.50
C ALA A 447 -43.34 27.25 -71.26
N ALA A 448 -42.43 26.29 -71.44
CA ALA A 448 -41.54 25.82 -70.37
C ALA A 448 -40.49 26.87 -69.95
N GLY A 449 -40.21 27.86 -70.79
CA GLY A 449 -39.43 29.05 -70.44
C GLY A 449 -37.97 28.77 -70.08
N ASP A 450 -37.39 29.62 -69.22
CA ASP A 450 -35.98 29.56 -68.83
C ASP A 450 -35.73 28.40 -67.81
N PRO A 451 -34.88 27.39 -68.16
CA PRO A 451 -34.57 26.26 -67.30
C PRO A 451 -33.91 26.64 -65.96
N THR A 452 -33.38 27.86 -65.83
CA THR A 452 -32.69 28.32 -64.62
C THR A 452 -33.64 28.90 -63.56
N ARG A 453 -34.94 29.05 -63.83
CA ARG A 453 -35.89 29.56 -62.82
C ARG A 453 -36.11 28.57 -61.66
N ALA A 454 -36.84 28.99 -60.63
CA ALA A 454 -37.13 28.16 -59.46
C ALA A 454 -38.45 27.38 -59.59
N ASP A 455 -39.32 27.79 -60.52
CA ASP A 455 -40.63 27.24 -60.84
C ASP A 455 -40.63 26.33 -62.08
N ALA A 456 -39.49 26.18 -62.75
CA ALA A 456 -39.29 25.21 -63.82
C ALA A 456 -39.27 23.78 -63.24
N THR A 457 -40.15 22.89 -63.68
CA THR A 457 -40.22 21.47 -63.25
C THR A 457 -40.20 20.51 -64.45
N ASP A 458 -39.76 19.27 -64.26
CA ASP A 458 -39.71 18.28 -65.36
C ASP A 458 -41.11 17.83 -65.80
N GLU A 459 -42.12 18.04 -64.96
CA GLU A 459 -43.53 17.82 -65.29
C GLU A 459 -43.99 18.73 -66.43
N LEU A 460 -43.41 19.92 -66.60
CA LEU A 460 -43.67 20.81 -67.75
C LEU A 460 -43.12 20.22 -69.06
N LEU A 461 -42.12 19.33 -69.01
CA LEU A 461 -41.53 18.69 -70.17
C LEU A 461 -42.14 17.31 -70.50
N ALA A 462 -42.82 16.66 -69.56
CA ALA A 462 -43.41 15.33 -69.80
C ALA A 462 -44.37 15.27 -71.02
N PRO A 463 -45.21 16.29 -71.30
CA PRO A 463 -46.00 16.32 -72.53
C PRO A 463 -45.14 16.45 -73.81
N LEU A 464 -43.98 17.11 -73.71
CA LEU A 464 -43.09 17.39 -74.84
C LEU A 464 -42.28 16.18 -75.27
N GLU A 465 -41.91 15.29 -74.35
CA GLU A 465 -41.21 14.04 -74.71
C GLU A 465 -42.00 13.15 -75.66
N VAL A 466 -43.34 13.12 -75.49
CA VAL A 466 -44.25 12.34 -76.35
C VAL A 466 -44.38 12.95 -77.75
N LEU A 467 -44.15 14.26 -77.86
CA LEU A 467 -44.21 15.03 -79.11
C LEU A 467 -42.84 15.11 -79.81
N ALA A 468 -41.72 14.96 -79.08
CA ALA A 468 -40.35 15.03 -79.60
C ALA A 468 -39.98 13.82 -80.46
N ARG A 469 -40.28 13.89 -81.77
CA ARG A 469 -40.07 12.79 -82.72
C ARG A 469 -38.86 12.97 -83.62
N THR A 470 -38.41 14.20 -83.88
CA THR A 470 -37.15 14.45 -84.58
C THR A 470 -35.95 14.42 -83.62
N ALA A 471 -34.74 14.22 -84.16
CA ALA A 471 -33.51 14.28 -83.37
C ALA A 471 -33.30 15.68 -82.76
N GLU A 472 -33.59 16.73 -83.53
CA GLU A 472 -33.45 18.14 -83.14
C GLU A 472 -34.41 18.54 -82.00
N GLN A 473 -35.67 18.07 -82.02
CA GLN A 473 -36.62 18.27 -80.92
C GLN A 473 -36.13 17.63 -79.61
N ARG A 474 -35.53 16.43 -79.70
CA ARG A 474 -34.97 15.72 -78.52
C ARG A 474 -33.71 16.39 -77.99
N GLU A 475 -32.84 16.88 -78.87
CA GLU A 475 -31.64 17.63 -78.49
C GLU A 475 -32.00 18.94 -77.77
N ARG A 476 -33.01 19.68 -78.23
CA ARG A 476 -33.53 20.88 -77.55
C ARG A 476 -34.07 20.57 -76.15
N LEU A 477 -34.75 19.44 -75.96
CA LEU A 477 -35.22 18.98 -74.63
C LEU A 477 -34.07 18.63 -73.68
N GLU A 478 -33.08 17.84 -74.13
CA GLU A 478 -31.93 17.49 -73.28
C GLU A 478 -31.08 18.72 -72.93
N LEU A 479 -30.87 19.66 -73.86
CA LEU A 479 -30.15 20.91 -73.57
C LEU A 479 -30.87 21.77 -72.50
N TRP A 480 -32.21 21.78 -72.49
CA TRP A 480 -32.99 22.43 -71.43
C TRP A 480 -32.80 21.71 -70.08
N ARG A 481 -32.86 20.38 -70.08
CA ARG A 481 -32.64 19.54 -68.90
C ARG A 481 -31.25 19.68 -68.32
N GLU A 482 -30.20 19.68 -69.14
CA GLU A 482 -28.83 19.89 -68.71
C GLU A 482 -28.65 21.25 -68.01
N ARG A 483 -29.19 22.32 -68.60
CA ARG A 483 -29.16 23.67 -68.02
C ARG A 483 -29.87 23.73 -66.67
N ARG A 484 -31.04 23.08 -66.53
CA ARG A 484 -31.76 23.05 -65.25
C ARG A 484 -31.05 22.19 -64.20
N ARG A 485 -30.57 20.98 -64.57
CA ARG A 485 -29.74 20.13 -63.69
C ARG A 485 -28.54 20.91 -63.17
N GLY A 486 -27.86 21.70 -64.02
CA GLY A 486 -26.77 22.58 -63.61
C GLY A 486 -27.19 23.68 -62.61
N ALA A 487 -28.33 24.33 -62.84
CA ALA A 487 -28.86 25.36 -61.93
C ALA A 487 -29.30 24.79 -60.56
N GLU A 488 -29.93 23.61 -60.55
CA GLU A 488 -30.30 22.89 -59.34
C GLU A 488 -29.07 22.41 -58.56
N GLN A 489 -28.05 21.87 -59.25
CA GLN A 489 -26.76 21.50 -58.65
C GLN A 489 -26.05 22.71 -58.03
N ALA A 490 -26.03 23.86 -58.71
CA ALA A 490 -25.43 25.09 -58.17
C ALA A 490 -26.15 25.58 -56.90
N ARG A 491 -27.48 25.52 -56.87
CA ARG A 491 -28.28 25.84 -55.67
C ARG A 491 -28.05 24.86 -54.52
N ALA A 492 -27.96 23.56 -54.82
CA ALA A 492 -27.64 22.53 -53.84
C ALA A 492 -26.24 22.75 -53.24
N ALA A 493 -25.22 22.96 -54.09
CA ALA A 493 -23.86 23.27 -53.67
C ALA A 493 -23.76 24.55 -52.81
N ALA A 494 -24.53 25.60 -53.12
CA ALA A 494 -24.58 26.81 -52.31
C ALA A 494 -25.19 26.56 -50.90
N ARG A 495 -26.28 25.78 -50.82
CA ARG A 495 -26.87 25.37 -49.53
C ARG A 495 -25.92 24.48 -48.72
N ASP A 496 -25.30 23.51 -49.37
CA ASP A 496 -24.32 22.64 -48.74
C ASP A 496 -23.09 23.42 -48.25
N ALA A 497 -22.60 24.41 -49.00
CA ALA A 497 -21.49 25.26 -48.58
C ALA A 497 -21.83 26.06 -47.31
N ALA A 498 -23.02 26.68 -47.25
CA ALA A 498 -23.50 27.38 -46.06
C ALA A 498 -23.68 26.44 -44.86
N PHE A 499 -24.26 25.26 -45.09
CA PHE A 499 -24.41 24.22 -44.06
C PHE A 499 -23.05 23.77 -43.48
N ASN A 500 -22.08 23.50 -44.36
CA ASN A 500 -20.73 23.09 -43.94
C ASN A 500 -20.01 24.19 -43.15
N ALA A 501 -20.19 25.47 -43.50
CA ALA A 501 -19.60 26.59 -42.76
C ALA A 501 -20.17 26.68 -41.32
N ALA A 502 -21.49 26.61 -41.17
CA ALA A 502 -22.13 26.59 -39.85
C ALA A 502 -21.74 25.35 -39.02
N LEU A 503 -21.59 24.19 -39.66
CA LEU A 503 -21.14 22.97 -38.99
C LEU A 503 -19.72 23.13 -38.42
N VAL A 504 -18.79 23.76 -39.14
CA VAL A 504 -17.42 24.02 -38.66
C VAL A 504 -17.40 24.92 -37.41
N GLU A 505 -18.29 25.92 -37.33
CA GLU A 505 -18.42 26.76 -36.12
C GLU A 505 -18.94 25.96 -34.91
N ILE A 506 -19.88 25.04 -35.14
CA ILE A 506 -20.42 24.13 -34.12
C ILE A 506 -19.34 23.14 -33.66
N GLU A 507 -18.58 22.54 -34.58
CA GLU A 507 -17.46 21.65 -34.26
C GLU A 507 -16.38 22.38 -33.44
N ALA A 508 -16.05 23.63 -33.80
CA ALA A 508 -15.13 24.47 -33.02
C ALA A 508 -15.68 24.77 -31.60
N ALA A 509 -16.99 24.95 -31.44
CA ALA A 509 -17.62 25.11 -30.13
C ALA A 509 -17.57 23.82 -29.30
N LEU A 510 -17.83 22.66 -29.91
CA LEU A 510 -17.70 21.34 -29.25
C LEU A 510 -16.25 21.05 -28.81
N VAL A 511 -15.24 21.45 -29.60
CA VAL A 511 -13.82 21.34 -29.22
C VAL A 511 -13.51 22.23 -28.01
N ARG A 512 -13.97 23.50 -28.00
CA ARG A 512 -13.78 24.39 -26.84
C ARG A 512 -14.46 23.84 -25.59
N ALA A 513 -15.71 23.40 -25.70
CA ALA A 513 -16.46 22.83 -24.60
C ALA A 513 -15.76 21.58 -24.00
N ALA A 514 -15.21 20.71 -24.85
CA ALA A 514 -14.43 19.55 -24.40
C ALA A 514 -13.12 19.93 -23.66
N SER A 515 -12.51 21.07 -24.02
CA SER A 515 -11.22 21.50 -23.44
C SER A 515 -11.34 22.23 -22.10
N LEU A 516 -12.51 22.81 -21.78
CA LEU A 516 -12.70 23.71 -20.63
C LEU A 516 -13.13 23.01 -19.33
N GLY A 517 -13.40 21.70 -19.37
CA GLY A 517 -13.81 20.93 -18.19
C GLY A 517 -15.13 21.42 -17.57
N ASP A 518 -15.22 21.32 -16.25
CA ASP A 518 -16.53 21.21 -15.59
C ASP A 518 -17.21 22.56 -15.21
N SER A 519 -16.52 23.70 -15.29
CA SER A 519 -16.93 24.92 -14.54
C SER A 519 -17.56 26.10 -15.32
N PRO A 520 -17.39 26.23 -16.66
CA PRO A 520 -18.33 27.06 -17.44
C PRO A 520 -18.94 26.35 -18.67
N ALA A 521 -18.23 25.44 -19.32
CA ALA A 521 -18.62 24.87 -20.62
C ALA A 521 -19.91 24.04 -20.59
N ALA A 522 -20.25 23.46 -19.44
CA ALA A 522 -21.48 22.71 -19.25
C ALA A 522 -22.77 23.56 -19.40
N LEU A 523 -22.66 24.89 -19.40
CA LEU A 523 -23.77 25.81 -19.69
C LEU A 523 -23.96 26.07 -21.20
N GLU A 524 -22.93 25.84 -22.03
CA GLU A 524 -23.00 26.09 -23.47
C GLU A 524 -23.57 24.91 -24.28
N LEU A 525 -23.45 23.67 -23.78
CA LEU A 525 -23.89 22.47 -24.52
C LEU A 525 -25.37 22.51 -24.96
N PRO A 526 -26.36 22.94 -24.15
CA PRO A 526 -27.75 23.06 -24.60
C PRO A 526 -27.92 24.07 -25.75
N ALA A 527 -27.11 25.14 -25.79
CA ALA A 527 -27.13 26.13 -26.86
C ALA A 527 -26.35 25.67 -28.11
N ILE A 528 -25.42 24.72 -27.98
CA ILE A 528 -24.78 24.03 -29.09
C ILE A 528 -25.73 22.99 -29.69
N ARG A 529 -26.45 22.23 -28.84
CA ARG A 529 -27.51 21.29 -29.22
C ARG A 529 -28.58 21.95 -30.08
N GLY A 530 -29.19 23.03 -29.59
CA GLY A 530 -30.25 23.74 -30.33
C GLY A 530 -29.79 24.22 -31.72
N ARG A 531 -28.57 24.77 -31.83
CA ARG A 531 -28.01 25.21 -33.11
C ARG A 531 -27.72 24.05 -34.07
N LEU A 532 -27.32 22.89 -33.57
CA LEU A 532 -27.04 21.71 -34.39
C LEU A 532 -28.35 21.04 -34.87
N GLU A 533 -29.37 21.00 -34.01
CA GLU A 533 -30.71 20.51 -34.37
C GLU A 533 -31.38 21.44 -35.41
N GLU A 534 -31.29 22.77 -35.23
CA GLU A 534 -31.74 23.77 -36.22
C GLU A 534 -31.00 23.63 -37.56
N LEU A 535 -29.67 23.48 -37.52
CA LEU A 535 -28.86 23.28 -38.73
C LEU A 535 -29.26 22.01 -39.49
N VAL A 536 -29.44 20.88 -38.79
CA VAL A 536 -29.86 19.59 -39.39
C VAL A 536 -31.29 19.65 -39.96
N ALA A 537 -32.16 20.51 -39.43
CA ALA A 537 -33.51 20.74 -39.94
C ALA A 537 -33.57 21.57 -41.24
N THR A 538 -32.44 22.11 -41.73
CA THR A 538 -32.41 22.98 -42.92
C THR A 538 -32.88 22.26 -44.19
N PRO A 539 -34.00 22.68 -44.83
CA PRO A 539 -34.55 21.98 -45.98
C PRO A 539 -33.70 22.14 -47.25
N GLY A 540 -33.54 21.03 -47.99
CA GLY A 540 -32.85 21.02 -49.29
C GLY A 540 -31.32 20.92 -49.25
N VAL A 541 -30.74 20.66 -48.08
CA VAL A 541 -29.34 20.24 -47.90
C VAL A 541 -29.17 18.80 -48.39
N SER A 542 -28.02 18.48 -48.99
CA SER A 542 -27.77 17.14 -49.55
C SER A 542 -27.53 16.08 -48.47
N ALA A 543 -27.80 14.81 -48.80
CA ALA A 543 -27.52 13.68 -47.90
C ALA A 543 -26.03 13.58 -47.50
N PRO A 544 -25.03 13.82 -48.39
CA PRO A 544 -23.63 13.93 -47.99
C PRO A 544 -23.36 15.03 -46.96
N ALA A 545 -23.95 16.21 -47.09
CA ALA A 545 -23.79 17.29 -46.12
C ALA A 545 -24.41 16.92 -44.75
N LEU A 546 -25.65 16.40 -44.74
CA LEU A 546 -26.28 15.89 -43.51
C LEU A 546 -25.48 14.75 -42.85
N ALA A 547 -24.84 13.88 -43.65
CA ALA A 547 -23.97 12.82 -43.13
C ALA A 547 -22.76 13.37 -42.35
N ARG A 548 -22.24 14.55 -42.72
CA ARG A 548 -21.13 15.21 -41.99
C ARG A 548 -21.55 15.77 -40.62
N ALA A 549 -22.83 16.05 -40.39
CA ALA A 549 -23.31 16.49 -39.08
C ALA A 549 -23.49 15.35 -38.06
N ARG A 550 -23.57 14.08 -38.50
CA ARG A 550 -23.73 12.93 -37.61
C ARG A 550 -22.59 12.76 -36.58
N PRO A 551 -21.30 12.88 -36.94
CA PRO A 551 -20.20 12.89 -35.96
C PRO A 551 -20.32 13.99 -34.91
N ALA A 552 -20.81 15.18 -35.27
CA ALA A 552 -21.00 16.28 -34.32
C ALA A 552 -22.11 15.99 -33.31
N LEU A 553 -23.23 15.37 -33.73
CA LEU A 553 -24.30 14.91 -32.84
C LEU A 553 -23.79 13.84 -31.84
N VAL A 554 -23.12 12.80 -32.33
CA VAL A 554 -22.55 11.73 -31.48
C VAL A 554 -21.50 12.29 -30.49
N ARG A 555 -20.72 13.29 -30.92
CA ARG A 555 -19.75 13.97 -30.05
C ARG A 555 -20.44 14.82 -28.97
N LEU A 556 -21.52 15.52 -29.30
CA LEU A 556 -22.32 16.28 -28.34
C LEU A 556 -22.93 15.36 -27.28
N GLU A 557 -23.57 14.27 -27.69
CA GLU A 557 -24.18 13.28 -26.79
C GLU A 557 -23.14 12.66 -25.85
N SER A 558 -21.95 12.29 -26.36
CA SER A 558 -20.89 11.74 -25.51
C SER A 558 -20.30 12.75 -24.52
N LEU A 559 -20.26 14.05 -24.86
CA LEU A 559 -19.86 15.12 -23.93
C LEU A 559 -20.91 15.38 -22.84
N GLU A 560 -22.20 15.40 -23.20
CA GLU A 560 -23.30 15.51 -22.22
C GLU A 560 -23.31 14.31 -21.26
N GLN A 561 -23.16 13.09 -21.77
CA GLN A 561 -23.08 11.87 -20.96
C GLN A 561 -21.86 11.87 -20.03
N ALA A 562 -20.67 12.27 -20.53
CA ALA A 562 -19.47 12.37 -19.71
C ALA A 562 -19.60 13.41 -18.59
N LEU A 563 -20.22 14.57 -18.85
CA LEU A 563 -20.49 15.58 -17.82
C LEU A 563 -21.55 15.13 -16.81
N ALA A 564 -22.57 14.39 -17.24
CA ALA A 564 -23.56 13.80 -16.34
C ALA A 564 -22.90 12.80 -15.37
N GLN A 565 -22.09 11.87 -15.91
CA GLN A 565 -21.31 10.91 -15.12
C GLN A 565 -20.35 11.59 -14.15
N ARG A 566 -19.64 12.64 -14.57
CA ARG A 566 -18.76 13.43 -13.69
C ARG A 566 -19.53 14.13 -12.56
N ARG A 567 -20.70 14.71 -12.86
CA ARG A 567 -21.55 15.35 -11.84
C ARG A 567 -22.07 14.35 -10.83
N GLU A 568 -22.50 13.18 -11.29
CA GLU A 568 -22.95 12.09 -10.42
C GLU A 568 -21.81 11.59 -9.52
N PHE A 569 -20.63 11.35 -10.08
CA PHE A 569 -19.42 10.97 -9.33
C PHE A 569 -18.97 12.05 -8.34
N ALA A 570 -19.03 13.34 -8.72
CA ALA A 570 -18.70 14.45 -7.83
C ALA A 570 -19.72 14.60 -6.68
N LEU A 571 -21.01 14.37 -6.94
CA LEU A 571 -22.06 14.35 -5.91
C LEU A 571 -21.95 13.14 -4.99
N ALA A 572 -21.56 11.97 -5.52
CA ALA A 572 -21.25 10.79 -4.71
C ALA A 572 -20.06 11.07 -3.77
N ARG A 573 -18.91 11.51 -4.32
CA ARG A 573 -17.74 11.91 -3.51
C ARG A 573 -18.04 13.02 -2.50
N ALA A 574 -18.90 13.98 -2.81
CA ALA A 574 -19.30 15.02 -1.87
C ALA A 574 -20.12 14.46 -0.69
N ARG A 575 -21.01 13.48 -0.95
CA ARG A 575 -21.73 12.75 0.11
C ARG A 575 -20.79 11.90 0.94
N GLU A 576 -19.93 11.11 0.30
CA GLU A 576 -18.90 10.31 0.96
C GLU A 576 -18.02 11.19 1.87
N SER A 577 -17.53 12.33 1.39
CA SER A 577 -16.74 13.26 2.21
C SER A 577 -17.54 13.85 3.38
N THR A 578 -18.83 14.14 3.19
CA THR A 578 -19.70 14.63 4.27
C THR A 578 -19.91 13.56 5.36
N GLU A 579 -20.06 12.29 4.98
CA GLU A 579 -20.17 11.17 5.92
C GLU A 579 -18.85 10.91 6.64
N ILE A 580 -17.70 10.97 5.94
CA ILE A 580 -16.35 10.89 6.53
C ILE A 580 -16.13 12.01 7.55
N ASP A 581 -16.45 13.26 7.20
CA ASP A 581 -16.28 14.40 8.10
C ASP A 581 -17.22 14.30 9.32
N ALA A 582 -18.40 13.69 9.18
CA ALA A 582 -19.32 13.40 10.28
C ALA A 582 -18.82 12.32 11.26
N MET A 583 -17.80 11.53 10.91
CA MET A 583 -17.17 10.57 11.83
C MET A 583 -16.12 11.21 12.74
N LEU A 584 -15.54 12.36 12.37
CA LEU A 584 -14.47 13.02 13.14
C LEU A 584 -14.86 13.30 14.62
N PRO A 585 -16.10 13.72 14.96
CA PRO A 585 -16.51 13.88 16.36
C PRO A 585 -16.55 12.57 17.16
N LEU A 586 -16.68 11.42 16.48
CA LEU A 586 -16.81 10.10 17.11
C LEU A 586 -15.47 9.51 17.56
N LEU A 587 -14.32 10.07 17.12
CA LEU A 587 -12.98 9.55 17.43
C LEU A 587 -12.67 9.39 18.94
N ARG A 588 -13.45 10.01 19.83
CA ARG A 588 -13.35 9.89 21.30
C ARG A 588 -14.17 8.74 21.90
N ASP A 589 -14.95 8.04 21.08
CA ASP A 589 -15.69 6.82 21.42
C ASP A 589 -15.31 5.75 20.38
N ALA A 590 -14.36 4.88 20.74
CA ALA A 590 -13.84 3.84 19.87
C ALA A 590 -14.93 2.94 19.26
N SER A 591 -15.99 2.66 20.03
CA SER A 591 -17.08 1.78 19.59
C SER A 591 -18.02 2.49 18.62
N ALA A 592 -18.41 3.73 18.91
CA ALA A 592 -19.20 4.54 17.99
C ALA A 592 -18.45 4.85 16.68
N TYR A 593 -17.14 5.10 16.77
CA TYR A 593 -16.29 5.34 15.61
C TYR A 593 -16.14 4.08 14.73
N ALA A 594 -15.81 2.93 15.31
CA ALA A 594 -15.70 1.68 14.56
C ALA A 594 -17.03 1.29 13.89
N GLU A 595 -18.16 1.54 14.56
CA GLU A 595 -19.48 1.28 13.98
C GLU A 595 -19.83 2.23 12.83
N ALA A 596 -19.39 3.50 12.90
CA ALA A 596 -19.53 4.44 11.79
C ALA A 596 -18.68 4.03 10.57
N LEU A 597 -17.44 3.56 10.79
CA LEU A 597 -16.58 3.01 9.73
C LEU A 597 -17.20 1.78 9.06
N ARG A 598 -17.74 0.82 9.84
CA ARG A 598 -18.46 -0.35 9.29
C ARG A 598 -19.67 0.06 8.48
N ARG A 599 -20.47 1.01 8.98
CA ARG A 599 -21.66 1.52 8.28
C ARG A 599 -21.30 2.16 6.95
N PHE A 600 -20.22 2.94 6.90
CA PHE A 600 -19.72 3.54 5.66
C PHE A 600 -19.26 2.46 4.68
N GLY A 601 -18.43 1.51 5.11
CA GLY A 601 -17.96 0.41 4.26
C GLY A 601 -19.07 -0.46 3.70
N GLN A 602 -20.18 -0.61 4.43
CA GLN A 602 -21.39 -1.30 3.98
C GLN A 602 -22.28 -0.45 3.07
N ALA A 603 -22.32 0.87 3.27
CA ALA A 603 -23.15 1.79 2.48
C ALA A 603 -22.52 2.14 1.12
N HIS A 604 -21.19 2.22 1.05
CA HIS A 604 -20.43 2.64 -0.13
C HIS A 604 -19.39 1.58 -0.53
N PRO A 605 -19.76 0.32 -0.85
CA PRO A 605 -18.80 -0.76 -1.08
C PRO A 605 -17.82 -0.52 -2.24
N ASP A 606 -18.19 0.33 -3.21
CA ASP A 606 -17.34 0.71 -4.35
C ASP A 606 -16.41 1.92 -4.04
N SER A 607 -16.53 2.54 -2.87
CA SER A 607 -15.68 3.66 -2.44
C SER A 607 -14.28 3.16 -2.06
N PRO A 608 -13.19 3.79 -2.53
CA PRO A 608 -11.82 3.31 -2.29
C PRO A 608 -11.40 3.41 -0.81
N GLN A 609 -12.17 4.10 0.04
CA GLN A 609 -11.96 4.15 1.48
C GLN A 609 -12.57 2.94 2.21
N SER A 610 -13.54 2.24 1.62
CA SER A 610 -14.40 1.29 2.33
C SER A 610 -13.69 0.03 2.84
N GLU A 611 -12.78 -0.55 2.06
CA GLU A 611 -11.92 -1.67 2.48
C GLU A 611 -11.07 -1.26 3.70
N GLY A 612 -10.33 -0.16 3.58
CA GLY A 612 -9.50 0.38 4.66
C GLY A 612 -10.29 0.78 5.91
N PHE A 613 -11.55 1.21 5.77
CA PHE A 613 -12.43 1.53 6.91
C PHE A 613 -12.96 0.27 7.61
N LEU A 614 -13.29 -0.78 6.85
CA LEU A 614 -13.67 -2.08 7.42
C LEU A 614 -12.48 -2.72 8.16
N ASP A 615 -11.30 -2.67 7.56
CA ASP A 615 -10.04 -3.14 8.17
C ASP A 615 -9.67 -2.35 9.44
N ALA A 616 -9.80 -1.03 9.41
CA ALA A 616 -9.58 -0.19 10.58
C ALA A 616 -10.56 -0.52 11.71
N ALA A 617 -11.84 -0.80 11.41
CA ALA A 617 -12.84 -1.13 12.42
C ALA A 617 -12.61 -2.45 13.18
N ILE A 618 -11.58 -3.24 12.81
CA ILE A 618 -11.06 -4.42 13.52
C ILE A 618 -10.15 -4.01 14.70
N ASP A 619 -9.58 -2.80 14.66
CA ASP A 619 -8.71 -2.22 15.71
C ASP A 619 -9.45 -1.49 16.84
N GLU A 620 -10.79 -1.57 16.86
CA GLU A 620 -11.62 -1.02 17.94
C GLU A 620 -11.13 -1.35 19.37
N PRO A 621 -10.65 -2.59 19.67
CA PRO A 621 -10.05 -2.89 20.98
C PRO A 621 -8.77 -2.09 21.28
N SER A 622 -7.95 -1.82 20.26
CA SER A 622 -6.71 -1.04 20.36
C SER A 622 -7.02 0.44 20.65
N TRP A 623 -8.02 1.01 19.97
CA TRP A 623 -8.49 2.38 20.20
C TRP A 623 -9.11 2.52 21.59
N ARG A 624 -9.96 1.57 22.00
CA ARG A 624 -10.54 1.53 23.36
C ARG A 624 -9.44 1.52 24.42
N ALA A 625 -8.38 0.72 24.23
CA ALA A 625 -7.25 0.68 25.16
C ALA A 625 -6.57 2.04 25.30
N VAL A 626 -6.22 2.71 24.19
CA VAL A 626 -5.60 4.05 24.24
C VAL A 626 -6.51 5.07 24.92
N LEU A 627 -7.81 5.06 24.64
CA LEU A 627 -8.77 5.99 25.26
C LEU A 627 -9.04 5.70 26.75
N ALA A 628 -8.86 4.46 27.21
CA ALA A 628 -8.98 4.09 28.61
C ALA A 628 -7.73 4.45 29.45
N TRP A 629 -6.56 4.59 28.81
CA TRP A 629 -5.30 4.85 29.51
C TRP A 629 -5.27 6.16 30.33
N PRO A 630 -5.81 7.30 29.85
CA PRO A 630 -5.95 8.52 30.65
C PRO A 630 -6.72 8.34 31.97
N GLN A 631 -7.63 7.36 32.07
CA GLN A 631 -8.31 7.05 33.33
C GLN A 631 -7.40 6.23 34.25
N ALA A 632 -6.79 5.16 33.74
CA ALA A 632 -5.89 4.30 34.51
C ALA A 632 -4.71 5.07 35.12
N ARG A 633 -4.08 5.98 34.36
CA ARG A 633 -2.95 6.79 34.86
C ARG A 633 -3.34 7.86 35.88
N ARG A 634 -4.60 8.34 35.89
CA ARG A 634 -5.08 9.33 36.87
C ARG A 634 -5.09 8.77 38.29
N ALA A 635 -5.27 7.46 38.45
CA ALA A 635 -5.15 6.77 39.74
C ALA A 635 -3.73 6.78 40.31
N VAL A 636 -2.71 6.94 39.46
CA VAL A 636 -1.32 7.17 39.88
C VAL A 636 -1.14 8.64 40.30
N GLY A 637 -1.48 9.59 39.43
CA GLY A 637 -1.62 11.03 39.73
C GLY A 637 -0.35 11.81 40.12
N ARG A 638 0.72 11.13 40.55
CA ARG A 638 2.05 11.65 40.94
C ARG A 638 3.15 10.64 40.54
N SER A 639 4.40 10.91 40.88
CA SER A 639 5.47 9.90 40.74
C SER A 639 5.14 8.64 41.56
N LEU A 640 5.41 7.47 40.99
CA LEU A 640 5.23 6.17 41.64
C LEU A 640 5.95 6.04 43.00
N LEU A 641 7.01 6.82 43.23
CA LEU A 641 7.76 6.83 44.50
C LEU A 641 7.10 7.68 45.60
N ASP A 642 6.29 8.68 45.23
CA ASP A 642 5.68 9.63 46.17
C ASP A 642 4.32 9.13 46.71
N LEU A 643 3.87 7.96 46.27
CA LEU A 643 2.56 7.40 46.61
C LEU A 643 2.54 6.81 48.02
N ASP A 644 1.51 7.14 48.79
CA ASP A 644 1.20 6.43 50.05
C ASP A 644 0.61 5.03 49.79
N ASP A 645 0.32 4.26 50.86
CA ASP A 645 -0.16 2.88 50.71
C ASP A 645 -1.59 2.79 50.13
N GLU A 646 -2.44 3.80 50.35
CA GLU A 646 -3.81 3.85 49.81
C GLU A 646 -3.78 4.22 48.32
N GLN A 647 -2.97 5.22 47.96
CA GLN A 647 -2.67 5.61 46.59
C GLN A 647 -2.02 4.47 45.80
N ARG A 648 -1.06 3.73 46.38
CA ARG A 648 -0.48 2.53 45.73
C ARG A 648 -1.51 1.43 45.53
N ALA A 649 -2.39 1.20 46.50
CA ALA A 649 -3.46 0.21 46.35
C ALA A 649 -4.45 0.58 45.23
N GLU A 650 -4.81 1.86 45.12
CA GLU A 650 -5.68 2.38 44.06
C GLU A 650 -5.00 2.35 42.69
N ALA A 651 -3.78 2.85 42.56
CA ALA A 651 -2.97 2.76 41.35
C ALA A 651 -2.83 1.30 40.88
N ARG A 652 -2.51 0.37 41.79
CA ARG A 652 -2.40 -1.07 41.50
C ARG A 652 -3.72 -1.68 41.02
N ARG A 653 -4.85 -1.28 41.61
CA ARG A 653 -6.20 -1.69 41.16
C ARG A 653 -6.47 -1.20 39.75
N SER A 654 -6.38 0.10 39.52
CA SER A 654 -6.64 0.73 38.22
C SER A 654 -5.72 0.22 37.11
N LEU A 655 -4.41 0.05 37.38
CA LEU A 655 -3.45 -0.48 36.41
C LEU A 655 -3.66 -1.97 36.11
N ARG A 656 -4.09 -2.80 37.09
CA ARG A 656 -4.44 -4.21 36.85
C ARG A 656 -5.72 -4.36 36.06
N GLU A 657 -6.75 -3.59 36.39
CA GLU A 657 -8.01 -3.57 35.65
C GLU A 657 -7.77 -3.16 34.19
N TYR A 658 -6.92 -2.16 33.97
CA TYR A 658 -6.47 -1.76 32.65
C TYR A 658 -5.73 -2.88 31.91
N ALA A 659 -4.69 -3.47 32.51
CA ALA A 659 -3.86 -4.50 31.88
C ALA A 659 -4.64 -5.79 31.58
N ALA A 660 -5.57 -6.18 32.47
CA ALA A 660 -6.45 -7.34 32.26
C ALA A 660 -7.49 -7.10 31.16
N SER A 661 -8.03 -5.88 31.07
CA SER A 661 -9.01 -5.50 30.04
C SER A 661 -8.37 -5.24 28.67
N HIS A 662 -7.09 -4.84 28.64
CA HIS A 662 -6.39 -4.41 27.43
C HIS A 662 -4.96 -5.02 27.32
N PRO A 663 -4.80 -6.35 27.33
CA PRO A 663 -3.49 -7.01 27.39
C PRO A 663 -2.60 -6.76 26.16
N ARG A 664 -3.20 -6.34 25.03
CA ARG A 664 -2.51 -5.97 23.78
C ARG A 664 -2.36 -4.46 23.58
N SER A 665 -2.52 -3.67 24.64
CA SER A 665 -2.35 -2.21 24.54
C SER A 665 -0.89 -1.82 24.31
N VAL A 666 -0.66 -0.73 23.56
CA VAL A 666 0.63 -0.02 23.52
C VAL A 666 1.12 0.40 24.91
N HIS A 667 0.20 0.61 25.86
CA HIS A 667 0.50 0.94 27.25
C HIS A 667 0.59 -0.28 28.18
N ALA A 668 0.48 -1.52 27.66
CA ALA A 668 0.57 -2.72 28.50
C ALA A 668 1.95 -2.85 29.17
N PHE A 669 3.03 -2.50 28.46
CA PHE A 669 4.38 -2.42 29.04
C PHE A 669 4.47 -1.35 30.13
N ALA A 670 3.98 -0.14 29.88
CA ALA A 670 3.94 0.95 30.87
C ALA A 670 3.15 0.56 32.13
N ALA A 671 2.01 -0.12 31.95
CA ALA A 671 1.21 -0.64 33.05
C ALA A 671 1.94 -1.73 33.84
N ALA A 672 2.60 -2.68 33.17
CA ALA A 672 3.38 -3.73 33.83
C ALA A 672 4.55 -3.16 34.64
N LEU A 673 5.32 -2.24 34.05
CA LEU A 673 6.46 -1.57 34.69
C LEU A 673 6.01 -0.72 35.89
N ALA A 674 4.91 0.00 35.77
CA ALA A 674 4.30 0.73 36.89
C ALA A 674 3.79 -0.21 37.99
N LEU A 675 3.23 -1.38 37.65
CA LEU A 675 2.72 -2.34 38.62
C LEU A 675 3.82 -2.87 39.55
N GLU A 676 5.04 -3.08 39.07
CA GLU A 676 6.20 -3.45 39.91
C GLU A 676 6.46 -2.45 41.05
N HIS A 677 6.13 -1.17 40.86
CA HIS A 677 6.34 -0.11 41.84
C HIS A 677 5.14 0.11 42.79
N THR A 678 3.99 -0.52 42.53
CA THR A 678 2.75 -0.37 43.33
C THR A 678 2.49 -1.53 44.31
N GLU A 679 3.37 -2.54 44.38
CA GLU A 679 3.23 -3.65 45.32
C GLU A 679 3.19 -3.18 46.80
N PRO A 680 2.31 -3.75 47.65
CA PRO A 680 2.07 -3.25 48.99
C PRO A 680 3.24 -3.53 49.94
N ALA A 681 3.66 -2.49 50.66
CA ALA A 681 4.78 -2.49 51.61
C ALA A 681 4.69 -3.48 52.79
N ASN A 682 3.51 -4.07 53.02
CA ASN A 682 3.13 -4.59 54.33
C ASN A 682 3.61 -6.03 54.61
N GLU A 683 4.18 -6.72 53.62
CA GLU A 683 4.74 -8.08 53.79
C GLU A 683 6.03 -8.05 54.62
N TRP A 684 7.00 -7.23 54.21
CA TRP A 684 8.30 -7.16 54.89
C TRP A 684 8.19 -6.54 56.28
N ARG A 685 7.28 -5.56 56.48
CA ARG A 685 7.01 -4.97 57.80
C ARG A 685 6.45 -6.01 58.78
N ARG A 686 5.48 -6.83 58.34
CA ARG A 686 4.93 -7.94 59.15
C ARG A 686 5.99 -8.99 59.47
N TRP A 687 6.79 -9.39 58.48
CA TRP A 687 7.90 -10.32 58.68
C TRP A 687 8.93 -9.78 59.67
N LEU A 688 9.39 -8.53 59.50
CA LEU A 688 10.38 -7.93 60.37
C LEU A 688 9.84 -7.73 61.79
N ALA A 689 8.59 -7.25 61.95
CA ALA A 689 7.94 -7.19 63.27
C ALA A 689 7.91 -8.57 63.94
N GLY A 690 7.50 -9.60 63.20
CA GLY A 690 7.53 -10.99 63.65
C GLY A 690 8.91 -11.42 64.13
N VAL A 691 9.95 -11.23 63.33
CA VAL A 691 11.35 -11.56 63.69
C VAL A 691 11.83 -10.77 64.90
N LEU A 692 11.52 -9.48 64.99
CA LEU A 692 11.92 -8.63 66.13
C LEU A 692 11.28 -9.09 67.43
N ASP A 693 10.02 -9.56 67.40
CA ASP A 693 9.25 -9.98 68.56
C ASP A 693 9.41 -11.47 68.90
N SER A 694 9.74 -12.33 67.92
CA SER A 694 9.94 -13.77 68.13
C SER A 694 11.40 -14.19 68.33
N SER A 695 12.39 -13.41 67.87
CA SER A 695 13.81 -13.76 68.01
C SER A 695 14.32 -13.44 69.42
N PRO A 696 14.63 -14.45 70.25
CA PRO A 696 15.08 -14.21 71.62
C PRO A 696 16.49 -13.61 71.64
N LEU A 697 17.30 -13.82 70.59
CA LEU A 697 18.63 -13.24 70.42
C LEU A 697 18.61 -11.70 70.51
N LEU A 698 17.55 -11.08 69.97
CA LEU A 698 17.34 -9.64 69.96
C LEU A 698 16.86 -9.07 71.31
N SER A 699 16.58 -9.93 72.29
CA SER A 699 16.17 -9.55 73.65
C SER A 699 17.31 -9.61 74.68
N LEU A 700 18.40 -10.31 74.34
CA LEU A 700 19.51 -10.59 75.27
C LEU A 700 20.19 -9.30 75.78
N ARG A 701 20.66 -9.35 77.01
CA ARG A 701 21.60 -8.38 77.60
C ARG A 701 23.03 -8.83 77.34
N GLN A 702 23.99 -7.91 77.42
CA GLN A 702 25.41 -8.19 77.24
C GLN A 702 26.20 -7.76 78.47
N VAL A 703 27.14 -8.60 78.89
CA VAL A 703 28.25 -8.23 79.77
C VAL A 703 29.55 -8.29 78.96
N SER A 704 30.30 -7.19 78.94
CA SER A 704 31.56 -7.04 78.19
C SER A 704 32.73 -7.05 79.16
N MET A 705 33.77 -7.81 78.82
CA MET A 705 34.94 -8.04 79.67
C MET A 705 36.16 -7.22 79.20
N ARG A 706 37.11 -6.96 80.10
CA ARG A 706 38.34 -6.19 79.81
C ARG A 706 39.26 -6.84 78.78
N ASN A 707 39.18 -8.16 78.60
CA ASN A 707 39.92 -8.90 77.57
C ASN A 707 39.27 -8.79 76.17
N GLY A 708 38.08 -8.19 76.06
CA GLY A 708 37.31 -8.07 74.82
C GLY A 708 36.16 -9.05 74.68
N ASP A 709 36.07 -10.08 75.55
CA ASP A 709 35.00 -11.07 75.50
C ASP A 709 33.63 -10.43 75.75
N ARG A 710 32.61 -10.98 75.09
CA ARG A 710 31.21 -10.56 75.24
C ARG A 710 30.38 -11.78 75.54
N TRP A 711 29.70 -11.75 76.68
CA TRP A 711 28.80 -12.80 77.11
C TRP A 711 27.36 -12.28 77.12
N TYR A 712 26.41 -13.12 76.73
CA TYR A 712 25.01 -12.74 76.58
C TYR A 712 24.10 -13.50 77.55
N TYR A 713 23.10 -12.83 78.11
CA TYR A 713 22.18 -13.42 79.08
C TYR A 713 20.74 -12.91 78.91
N GLU A 714 19.76 -13.71 79.33
CA GLU A 714 18.35 -13.31 79.34
C GLU A 714 18.06 -12.29 80.45
N GLU A 715 17.27 -11.24 80.18
CA GLU A 715 16.93 -10.23 81.20
C GLU A 715 16.12 -10.79 82.38
N THR A 716 15.37 -11.86 82.16
CA THR A 716 14.66 -12.63 83.19
C THR A 716 15.61 -13.33 84.17
N GLN A 717 16.89 -13.49 83.82
CA GLN A 717 17.90 -14.23 84.55
C GLN A 717 18.98 -13.28 85.07
N ALA A 718 18.57 -12.34 85.93
CA ALA A 718 19.46 -11.37 86.55
C ALA A 718 20.65 -12.04 87.27
N PRO A 719 21.87 -11.47 87.18
CA PRO A 719 23.06 -12.07 87.78
C PRO A 719 22.93 -12.21 89.30
N GLN A 720 23.29 -13.40 89.81
CA GLN A 720 23.26 -13.68 91.24
C GLN A 720 24.56 -13.20 91.90
N PRO A 721 24.51 -12.32 92.92
CA PRO A 721 25.71 -11.90 93.65
C PRO A 721 26.23 -13.03 94.54
N THR A 722 27.54 -13.17 94.65
CA THR A 722 28.20 -14.11 95.57
C THR A 722 28.79 -13.40 96.78
N THR A 723 29.09 -14.16 97.84
CA THR A 723 29.52 -13.64 99.16
C THR A 723 30.83 -12.86 99.16
N ASP A 724 31.65 -13.02 98.11
CA ASP A 724 32.91 -12.33 97.88
C ASP A 724 32.80 -11.15 96.89
N GLY A 725 31.59 -10.83 96.41
CA GLY A 725 31.32 -9.72 95.51
C GLY A 725 31.34 -10.07 94.02
N ALA A 726 31.73 -11.29 93.64
CA ALA A 726 31.59 -11.77 92.28
C ALA A 726 30.11 -11.92 91.86
N ARG A 727 29.87 -12.09 90.56
CA ARG A 727 28.53 -12.27 89.98
C ARG A 727 28.48 -13.55 89.16
N VAL A 728 27.48 -14.39 89.42
CA VAL A 728 27.19 -15.57 88.59
C VAL A 728 26.11 -15.21 87.59
N TYR A 729 26.47 -15.26 86.30
CA TYR A 729 25.57 -15.06 85.18
C TYR A 729 25.20 -16.42 84.59
N ARG A 730 23.93 -16.59 84.18
CA ARG A 730 23.52 -17.70 83.31
C ARG A 730 23.61 -17.24 81.87
N ILE A 731 24.74 -17.58 81.25
CA ILE A 731 25.15 -17.12 79.93
C ILE A 731 24.64 -18.07 78.85
N VAL A 732 24.15 -17.50 77.76
CA VAL A 732 23.76 -18.22 76.53
C VAL A 732 25.02 -18.53 75.70
N LYS A 733 25.23 -19.80 75.37
CA LYS A 733 26.33 -20.25 74.48
C LYS A 733 25.89 -20.44 73.02
N ARG A 734 24.67 -20.94 72.81
CA ARG A 734 24.09 -21.19 71.48
C ARG A 734 22.58 -21.30 71.56
N LEU A 735 21.93 -21.09 70.41
CA LEU A 735 20.50 -21.32 70.23
C LEU A 735 20.28 -22.78 69.84
N LYS A 736 19.64 -23.56 70.72
CA LYS A 736 19.44 -25.01 70.55
C LYS A 736 18.18 -25.36 69.74
N ASP A 737 17.14 -24.54 69.86
CA ASP A 737 15.91 -24.63 69.07
C ASP A 737 15.41 -23.21 68.80
N PRO A 738 15.61 -22.67 67.58
CA PRO A 738 15.17 -21.32 67.23
C PRO A 738 13.66 -21.12 67.34
N ALA A 739 12.86 -22.14 67.03
CA ALA A 739 11.41 -22.05 67.04
C ALA A 739 10.81 -22.04 68.46
N LYS A 740 11.50 -22.65 69.43
CA LYS A 740 11.12 -22.63 70.85
C LYS A 740 11.88 -21.59 71.69
N GLY A 741 12.83 -20.88 71.08
CA GLY A 741 13.74 -19.97 71.78
C GLY A 741 14.57 -20.63 72.88
N LEU A 742 14.86 -21.94 72.75
CA LEU A 742 15.61 -22.67 73.77
C LEU A 742 17.11 -22.43 73.59
N PHE A 743 17.74 -21.89 74.63
CA PHE A 743 19.18 -21.69 74.69
C PHE A 743 19.91 -22.83 75.38
N ASP A 744 21.11 -23.13 74.91
CA ASP A 744 22.11 -23.85 75.68
C ASP A 744 22.82 -22.84 76.59
N THR A 745 22.84 -23.09 77.91
CA THR A 745 23.26 -22.09 78.91
C THR A 745 24.29 -22.62 79.88
N GLU A 746 25.35 -21.86 80.13
CA GLU A 746 26.38 -22.13 81.15
C GLU A 746 26.31 -21.10 82.29
N PHE A 747 26.55 -21.54 83.53
CA PHE A 747 26.77 -20.61 84.64
C PHE A 747 28.24 -20.18 84.67
N ILE A 748 28.48 -18.88 84.48
CA ILE A 748 29.83 -18.30 84.50
C ILE A 748 29.91 -17.30 85.65
N ARG A 749 30.94 -17.46 86.49
CA ARG A 749 31.31 -16.51 87.55
C ARG A 749 32.23 -15.45 86.94
N LEU A 750 31.84 -14.18 87.05
CA LEU A 750 32.60 -13.03 86.55
C LEU A 750 32.95 -12.08 87.70
N GLU A 751 34.20 -11.61 87.72
CA GLU A 751 34.69 -10.66 88.71
C GLU A 751 34.32 -9.21 88.31
N PRO A 752 33.74 -8.36 89.19
CA PRO A 752 33.26 -7.02 88.82
C PRO A 752 34.37 -6.11 88.28
N ARG A 753 35.61 -6.33 88.71
CA ARG A 753 36.80 -5.60 88.22
C ARG A 753 37.13 -5.90 86.76
N GLU A 754 36.71 -7.05 86.25
CA GLU A 754 36.97 -7.52 84.88
C GLU A 754 35.84 -7.11 83.91
N ILE A 755 34.67 -6.77 84.45
CA ILE A 755 33.54 -6.24 83.68
C ILE A 755 33.82 -4.78 83.28
N VAL A 756 33.68 -4.48 81.99
CA VAL A 756 33.73 -3.13 81.41
C VAL A 756 32.32 -2.53 81.35
N SER A 757 31.33 -3.33 80.96
CA SER A 757 29.93 -2.91 80.89
C SER A 757 28.98 -4.10 81.09
N ASP A 758 27.83 -3.83 81.69
CA ASP A 758 26.74 -4.80 81.89
C ASP A 758 25.41 -4.07 81.62
N GLY A 759 24.75 -4.40 80.51
CA GLY A 759 23.66 -3.57 80.00
C GLY A 759 22.91 -4.15 78.79
N GLU A 760 22.27 -3.26 78.03
CA GLU A 760 21.61 -3.66 76.78
C GLU A 760 22.65 -4.10 75.75
N SER A 761 22.39 -5.24 75.10
CA SER A 761 23.25 -5.69 74.01
C SER A 761 23.09 -4.79 72.78
N PRO A 762 24.11 -4.67 71.91
CA PRO A 762 23.99 -3.96 70.64
C PRO A 762 22.81 -4.46 69.79
N GLN A 763 22.54 -5.78 69.80
CA GLN A 763 21.41 -6.33 69.06
C GLN A 763 20.04 -5.93 69.64
N ARG A 764 19.94 -5.73 70.96
CA ARG A 764 18.72 -5.16 71.59
C ARG A 764 18.52 -3.69 71.23
N VAL A 765 19.61 -2.93 71.13
CA VAL A 765 19.57 -1.52 70.66
C VAL A 765 19.13 -1.46 69.19
N LEU A 766 19.69 -2.31 68.32
CA LEU A 766 19.25 -2.45 66.93
C LEU A 766 17.76 -2.82 66.83
N ALA A 767 17.31 -3.79 67.63
CA ALA A 767 15.91 -4.21 67.65
C ALA A 767 14.94 -3.10 68.09
N LYS A 768 15.35 -2.21 69.01
CA LYS A 768 14.59 -1.00 69.35
C LYS A 768 14.56 0.00 68.19
N ALA A 769 15.71 0.24 67.54
CA ALA A 769 15.80 1.15 66.39
C ALA A 769 14.93 0.68 65.21
N LEU A 770 14.93 -0.63 64.92
CA LEU A 770 14.07 -1.22 63.89
C LEU A 770 12.59 -1.18 64.28
N ARG A 771 12.21 -1.41 65.54
CA ARG A 771 10.83 -1.21 66.01
C ARG A 771 10.38 0.26 65.91
N ALA A 772 11.27 1.21 66.15
CA ALA A 772 10.97 2.63 65.96
C ALA A 772 10.76 2.96 64.47
N ALA A 773 11.66 2.48 63.59
CA ALA A 773 11.51 2.60 62.14
C ALA A 773 10.22 1.95 61.62
N LEU A 774 9.82 0.79 62.15
CA LEU A 774 8.55 0.14 61.77
C LEU A 774 7.29 0.92 62.18
N ARG A 775 7.38 1.88 63.11
CA ARG A 775 6.27 2.79 63.47
C ARG A 775 6.23 4.04 62.59
N ASP A 776 7.28 4.32 61.85
CA ASP A 776 7.36 5.46 60.94
C ASP A 776 6.76 5.07 59.58
N ASN A 777 5.58 5.61 59.27
CA ASN A 777 4.87 5.32 58.02
C ASN A 777 5.51 6.00 56.79
N SER A 778 6.53 6.87 56.96
CA SER A 778 7.34 7.35 55.83
C SER A 778 8.29 6.27 55.31
N LEU A 779 8.56 5.22 56.11
CA LEU A 779 9.35 4.05 55.72
C LEU A 779 8.47 2.94 55.15
N ASN A 780 7.40 3.30 54.42
CA ASN A 780 6.53 2.34 53.75
C ASN A 780 7.03 2.11 52.33
N GLY A 781 7.28 0.85 51.98
CA GLY A 781 7.68 0.41 50.64
C GLY A 781 9.11 -0.12 50.61
N ALA A 782 9.68 -0.21 49.41
CA ALA A 782 11.04 -0.72 49.24
C ALA A 782 12.12 0.26 49.75
N ASP A 783 11.91 1.58 49.76
CA ASP A 783 12.88 2.52 50.36
C ASP A 783 13.00 2.33 51.87
N GLY A 784 11.87 2.13 52.56
CA GLY A 784 11.88 1.79 53.98
C GLY A 784 12.60 0.47 54.28
N LEU A 785 12.44 -0.51 53.39
CA LEU A 785 13.16 -1.78 53.46
C LEU A 785 14.67 -1.62 53.22
N VAL A 786 15.08 -0.85 52.21
CA VAL A 786 16.49 -0.50 51.96
C VAL A 786 17.08 0.27 53.15
N ALA A 787 16.33 1.20 53.75
CA ALA A 787 16.76 1.91 54.95
C ALA A 787 16.81 0.99 56.20
N SER A 788 16.02 -0.08 56.27
CA SER A 788 16.16 -1.11 57.31
C SER A 788 17.38 -2.01 57.06
N ILE A 789 17.65 -2.38 55.80
CA ILE A 789 18.88 -3.10 55.39
C ILE A 789 20.12 -2.29 55.76
N GLU A 790 20.13 -0.99 55.45
CA GLU A 790 21.20 -0.05 55.80
C GLU A 790 21.42 0.01 57.32
N ARG A 791 20.35 0.19 58.10
CA ARG A 791 20.43 0.16 59.57
C ARG A 791 20.96 -1.16 60.12
N VAL A 792 20.65 -2.31 59.52
CA VAL A 792 21.20 -3.61 59.94
C VAL A 792 22.67 -3.73 59.55
N ARG A 793 23.06 -3.36 58.31
CA ARG A 793 24.45 -3.34 57.84
C ARG A 793 25.35 -2.53 58.78
N ASP A 794 24.93 -1.30 59.05
CA ASP A 794 25.71 -0.28 59.75
C ASP A 794 25.60 -0.35 61.29
N ALA A 795 24.91 -1.36 61.83
CA ALA A 795 24.77 -1.60 63.26
C ALA A 795 26.09 -2.10 63.90
N THR A 796 27.06 -1.20 63.99
CA THR A 796 28.36 -1.46 64.62
C THR A 796 28.19 -2.00 66.04
N GLY A 797 29.01 -3.00 66.39
CA GLY A 797 28.92 -3.70 67.66
C GLY A 797 27.93 -4.87 67.69
N VAL A 798 26.94 -4.95 66.79
CA VAL A 798 26.13 -6.17 66.59
C VAL A 798 26.99 -7.25 65.93
N ASN A 799 26.88 -8.49 66.42
CA ASN A 799 27.60 -9.61 65.82
C ASN A 799 27.26 -9.73 64.32
N ALA A 800 28.29 -9.97 63.50
CA ALA A 800 28.17 -9.96 62.05
C ALA A 800 27.32 -11.12 61.51
N ALA A 801 27.35 -12.29 62.16
CA ALA A 801 26.52 -13.44 61.80
C ALA A 801 25.02 -13.12 61.95
N LEU A 802 24.63 -12.53 63.08
CA LEU A 802 23.25 -12.07 63.30
C LEU A 802 22.84 -10.96 62.30
N ARG A 803 23.76 -10.06 61.93
CA ARG A 803 23.50 -9.08 60.86
C ARG A 803 23.27 -9.78 59.52
N ALA A 804 24.10 -10.75 59.15
CA ALA A 804 23.97 -11.50 57.91
C ALA A 804 22.65 -12.28 57.83
N GLU A 805 22.23 -12.97 58.91
CA GLU A 805 20.95 -13.68 58.99
C GLU A 805 19.76 -12.73 58.75
N LEU A 806 19.73 -11.59 59.45
CA LEU A 806 18.71 -10.56 59.25
C LEU A 806 18.74 -9.97 57.83
N LEU A 807 19.94 -9.78 57.26
CA LEU A 807 20.12 -9.24 55.91
C LEU A 807 19.63 -10.21 54.83
N VAL A 808 19.98 -11.50 54.89
CA VAL A 808 19.44 -12.53 53.97
C VAL A 808 17.91 -12.49 54.00
N GLY A 809 17.33 -12.45 55.20
CA GLY A 809 15.91 -12.26 55.41
C GLY A 809 15.38 -11.02 54.68
N LEU A 810 15.93 -9.83 54.94
CA LEU A 810 15.47 -8.57 54.33
C LEU A 810 15.66 -8.53 52.80
N LEU A 811 16.76 -9.09 52.27
CA LEU A 811 17.07 -9.12 50.84
C LEU A 811 16.06 -9.96 50.03
N GLU A 812 15.68 -11.14 50.53
CA GLU A 812 14.65 -11.98 49.89
C GLU A 812 13.32 -11.21 49.76
N ARG A 813 12.96 -10.41 50.78
CA ARG A 813 11.74 -9.59 50.75
C ARG A 813 11.91 -8.36 49.85
N LEU A 814 13.11 -7.78 49.74
CA LEU A 814 13.37 -6.66 48.83
C LEU A 814 13.33 -7.12 47.37
N ARG A 815 13.84 -8.33 47.08
CA ARG A 815 13.75 -8.98 45.76
C ARG A 815 12.30 -9.23 45.35
N LYS A 816 11.44 -9.64 46.28
CA LYS A 816 9.98 -9.77 46.06
C LYS A 816 9.27 -8.43 45.90
N ALA A 817 9.66 -7.41 46.67
CA ALA A 817 9.04 -6.08 46.66
C ALA A 817 9.55 -5.14 45.55
N SER A 818 10.57 -5.54 44.79
CA SER A 818 11.17 -4.74 43.72
C SER A 818 11.83 -5.65 42.67
N PRO A 819 11.06 -6.29 41.77
CA PRO A 819 11.56 -7.24 40.77
C PRO A 819 12.72 -6.69 39.92
N ALA A 820 12.65 -5.41 39.52
CA ALA A 820 13.75 -4.69 38.86
C ALA A 820 15.12 -4.72 39.57
N LEU A 821 15.19 -5.02 40.87
CA LEU A 821 16.43 -5.19 41.63
C LEU A 821 16.89 -6.65 41.76
N ALA A 822 16.07 -7.62 41.36
CA ALA A 822 16.30 -9.03 41.63
C ALA A 822 17.70 -9.55 41.22
N PRO A 823 18.26 -9.23 40.03
CA PRO A 823 19.60 -9.71 39.65
C PRO A 823 20.72 -9.17 40.54
N ALA A 824 20.59 -7.93 41.02
CA ALA A 824 21.57 -7.32 41.92
C ALA A 824 21.48 -7.89 43.34
N LEU A 825 20.25 -8.19 43.79
CA LEU A 825 19.99 -8.71 45.13
C LEU A 825 20.32 -10.19 45.25
N GLU A 826 20.07 -11.00 44.23
CA GLU A 826 20.32 -12.45 44.27
C GLU A 826 21.81 -12.78 44.48
N ASN A 827 22.72 -12.02 43.86
CA ASN A 827 24.16 -12.16 44.09
C ASN A 827 24.57 -11.78 45.53
N ALA A 828 23.90 -10.80 46.15
CA ALA A 828 24.15 -10.44 47.55
C ALA A 828 23.54 -11.46 48.53
N GLU A 829 22.32 -11.93 48.26
CA GLU A 829 21.59 -12.97 49.00
C GLU A 829 22.39 -14.28 49.02
N ARG A 830 22.84 -14.75 47.85
CA ARG A 830 23.66 -15.97 47.69
C ARG A 830 24.98 -15.88 48.45
N ARG A 831 25.76 -14.81 48.25
CA ARG A 831 27.05 -14.61 48.93
C ARG A 831 26.93 -14.45 50.44
N LEU A 832 25.79 -13.98 50.96
CA LEU A 832 25.53 -13.97 52.40
C LEU A 832 25.12 -15.35 52.94
N ALA A 833 24.34 -16.11 52.17
CA ALA A 833 23.99 -17.49 52.52
C ALA A 833 25.22 -18.41 52.54
N ASP A 834 26.20 -18.19 51.65
CA ASP A 834 27.46 -18.95 51.59
C ASP A 834 28.31 -18.88 52.89
N PHE A 835 28.07 -17.90 53.78
CA PHE A 835 28.71 -17.83 55.10
C PHE A 835 28.09 -18.74 56.17
N ASP A 836 26.93 -19.34 55.89
CA ASP A 836 26.13 -20.15 56.83
C ASP A 836 25.99 -19.51 58.24
N ALA A 837 25.68 -18.22 58.26
CA ALA A 837 25.72 -17.40 59.47
C ALA A 837 24.84 -17.91 60.63
N GLY A 838 23.81 -18.71 60.34
CA GLY A 838 22.92 -19.29 61.33
C GLY A 838 23.50 -20.50 62.09
N SER A 839 24.54 -21.15 61.58
CA SER A 839 25.20 -22.28 62.26
C SER A 839 26.37 -21.87 63.16
N LEU A 840 26.87 -20.64 63.01
CA LEU A 840 28.00 -20.12 63.79
C LEU A 840 27.65 -19.98 65.28
N GLU A 841 28.41 -20.64 66.16
CA GLU A 841 28.27 -20.52 67.63
C GLU A 841 28.85 -19.19 68.17
N TRP A 842 28.44 -18.05 67.58
CA TRP A 842 28.99 -16.71 67.85
C TRP A 842 28.67 -16.12 69.23
N LEU A 843 27.79 -16.78 69.99
CA LEU A 843 27.41 -16.39 71.36
C LEU A 843 28.42 -16.89 72.40
N ASP A 844 29.27 -17.88 72.08
CA ASP A 844 30.41 -18.26 72.91
C ASP A 844 31.69 -17.53 72.40
N PRO A 845 32.20 -16.50 73.12
CA PRO A 845 33.42 -15.78 72.76
C PRO A 845 34.68 -16.67 72.76
N ARG A 846 34.61 -17.91 73.30
CA ARG A 846 35.70 -18.88 73.21
C ARG A 846 35.77 -19.57 71.84
N SER A 847 34.75 -19.45 71.00
CA SER A 847 34.76 -19.98 69.63
C SER A 847 35.63 -19.13 68.71
N THR A 848 36.87 -19.59 68.48
CA THR A 848 37.81 -18.93 67.57
C THR A 848 37.29 -18.91 66.13
N GLU A 849 36.72 -20.02 65.67
CA GLU A 849 36.09 -20.14 64.35
C GLU A 849 34.95 -19.14 64.17
N ALA A 850 33.99 -19.08 65.10
CA ALA A 850 32.88 -18.13 64.99
C ALA A 850 33.35 -16.67 65.07
N THR A 851 34.46 -16.40 65.77
CA THR A 851 35.10 -15.08 65.84
C THR A 851 35.77 -14.70 64.52
N GLU A 852 36.51 -15.61 63.89
CA GLU A 852 37.16 -15.40 62.59
C GLU A 852 36.12 -15.24 61.48
N ARG A 853 35.14 -16.15 61.39
CA ARG A 853 34.01 -16.04 60.46
C ARG A 853 33.20 -14.75 60.66
N SER A 854 32.96 -14.32 61.90
CA SER A 854 32.30 -13.04 62.16
C SER A 854 33.10 -11.84 61.60
N ARG A 855 34.44 -11.89 61.63
CA ARG A 855 35.28 -10.83 61.02
C ARG A 855 35.26 -10.88 59.50
N GLU A 856 35.25 -12.06 58.90
CA GLU A 856 35.09 -12.24 57.44
C GLU A 856 33.77 -11.66 56.95
N ILE A 857 32.67 -12.00 57.64
CA ILE A 857 31.33 -11.46 57.35
C ILE A 857 31.33 -9.93 57.47
N ASP A 858 31.82 -9.37 58.58
CA ASP A 858 31.83 -7.91 58.81
C ASP A 858 32.62 -7.15 57.73
N ALA A 859 33.76 -7.70 57.29
CA ALA A 859 34.55 -7.14 56.19
C ALA A 859 33.86 -7.26 54.81
N ALA A 860 32.97 -8.25 54.65
CA ALA A 860 32.20 -8.45 53.42
C ALA A 860 30.91 -7.60 53.36
N LEU A 861 30.23 -7.35 54.49
CA LEU A 861 28.92 -6.66 54.51
C LEU A 861 28.89 -5.34 53.70
N PRO A 862 29.85 -4.40 53.83
CA PRO A 862 29.82 -3.15 53.05
C PRO A 862 30.02 -3.34 51.54
N ARG A 863 30.64 -4.45 51.12
CA ARG A 863 30.90 -4.77 49.71
C ARG A 863 29.75 -5.53 49.05
N LEU A 864 28.97 -6.27 49.85
CA LEU A 864 27.82 -7.04 49.37
C LEU A 864 26.53 -6.19 49.35
N ILE A 865 26.43 -5.20 50.24
CA ILE A 865 25.18 -4.46 50.52
C ILE A 865 25.29 -3.00 50.03
N GLU A 866 25.19 -2.83 48.71
CA GLU A 866 25.31 -1.55 47.99
C GLU A 866 23.98 -0.74 47.99
N THR A 867 23.42 -0.42 49.16
CA THR A 867 22.12 0.27 49.35
C THR A 867 21.93 1.51 48.47
N ALA A 868 22.96 2.35 48.36
CA ALA A 868 22.94 3.57 47.53
C ALA A 868 22.77 3.24 46.03
N ARG A 869 23.42 2.18 45.54
CA ARG A 869 23.29 1.73 44.14
C ARG A 869 21.89 1.16 43.89
N TRP A 870 21.34 0.38 44.82
CA TRP A 870 20.00 -0.18 44.69
C TRP A 870 18.92 0.91 44.72
N SER A 871 19.07 1.91 45.60
CA SER A 871 18.20 3.08 45.65
C SER A 871 18.24 3.88 44.34
N ASN A 872 19.44 4.12 43.80
CA ASN A 872 19.60 4.81 42.52
C ASN A 872 19.00 4.01 41.36
N LEU A 873 19.29 2.71 41.26
CA LEU A 873 18.73 1.85 40.21
C LEU A 873 17.20 1.82 40.27
N ARG A 874 16.61 1.69 41.46
CA ARG A 874 15.15 1.74 41.66
C ARG A 874 14.57 3.11 41.28
N ARG A 875 15.24 4.22 41.61
CA ARG A 875 14.82 5.57 41.18
C ARG A 875 14.87 5.73 39.67
N THR A 876 15.91 5.23 39.00
CA THR A 876 15.99 5.22 37.54
C THR A 876 14.82 4.43 36.94
N LYS A 877 14.53 3.22 37.45
CA LYS A 877 13.41 2.41 36.95
C LYS A 877 12.02 3.00 37.23
N ALA A 878 11.83 3.61 38.40
CA ALA A 878 10.60 4.35 38.67
C ALA A 878 10.46 5.61 37.78
N ALA A 879 11.56 6.30 37.45
CA ALA A 879 11.54 7.43 36.52
C ALA A 879 11.29 7.01 35.06
N GLU A 880 11.82 5.85 34.63
CA GLU A 880 11.44 5.22 33.35
C GLU A 880 9.93 4.90 33.34
N ALA A 881 9.40 4.30 34.42
CA ALA A 881 7.97 3.99 34.57
C ALA A 881 7.09 5.25 34.56
N ASP A 882 7.47 6.29 35.30
CA ASP A 882 6.78 7.59 35.34
C ASP A 882 6.79 8.27 33.95
N ALA A 883 7.90 8.16 33.20
CA ALA A 883 8.00 8.70 31.85
C ALA A 883 7.06 7.99 30.86
N GLU A 884 6.95 6.65 30.94
CA GLU A 884 6.00 5.89 30.12
C GLU A 884 4.54 6.10 30.56
N LEU A 885 4.27 6.26 31.86
CA LEU A 885 2.95 6.66 32.39
C LEU A 885 2.54 8.08 31.94
N ALA A 886 3.50 8.98 31.78
CA ALA A 886 3.26 10.34 31.34
C ALA A 886 2.83 10.41 29.86
N ARG A 887 3.21 9.42 29.03
CA ARG A 887 2.75 9.29 27.64
C ARG A 887 1.25 9.01 27.63
N ALA A 888 0.50 9.93 27.01
CA ALA A 888 -0.90 9.75 26.69
C ALA A 888 -1.17 10.33 25.31
N TYR A 889 -1.92 9.57 24.52
CA TYR A 889 -2.32 9.96 23.17
C TYR A 889 -3.77 10.44 23.20
N GLU A 890 -4.05 11.55 22.51
CA GLU A 890 -5.41 11.98 22.22
C GLU A 890 -5.69 11.76 20.72
N PRO A 891 -6.93 11.40 20.34
CA PRO A 891 -7.29 11.25 18.93
C PRO A 891 -7.27 12.61 18.24
N VAL A 892 -6.38 12.78 17.26
CA VAL A 892 -6.21 14.03 16.51
C VAL A 892 -6.92 14.04 15.15
N GLY A 893 -7.29 12.90 14.59
CA GLY A 893 -7.92 12.80 13.27
C GLY A 893 -7.92 11.37 12.72
N MET A 894 -8.28 11.24 11.45
CA MET A 894 -8.18 9.99 10.69
C MET A 894 -7.35 10.20 9.41
N LEU A 895 -6.63 9.17 8.97
CA LEU A 895 -5.96 9.17 7.67
C LEU A 895 -6.93 8.60 6.63
N VAL A 896 -7.15 9.33 5.55
CA VAL A 896 -8.03 8.95 4.44
C VAL A 896 -7.23 8.97 3.14
N ALA A 897 -7.41 7.95 2.30
CA ALA A 897 -6.83 7.95 0.96
C ALA A 897 -7.50 8.99 0.07
N ASP A 898 -6.70 9.81 -0.62
CA ASP A 898 -7.14 10.71 -1.70
C ASP A 898 -6.19 10.54 -2.89
N GLY A 899 -6.60 9.69 -3.83
CA GLY A 899 -5.70 9.16 -4.85
C GLY A 899 -4.57 8.34 -4.22
N ASP A 900 -3.34 8.60 -4.65
CA ASP A 900 -2.14 7.92 -4.14
C ASP A 900 -1.61 8.51 -2.81
N ALA A 901 -2.29 9.52 -2.25
CA ALA A 901 -1.88 10.20 -1.02
C ALA A 901 -2.75 9.82 0.18
N LEU A 902 -2.16 9.80 1.37
CA LEU A 902 -2.90 9.77 2.64
C LEU A 902 -3.03 11.19 3.19
N VAL A 903 -4.25 11.63 3.42
CA VAL A 903 -4.59 12.95 3.95
C VAL A 903 -5.13 12.82 5.37
N LEU A 904 -4.58 13.60 6.31
CA LEU A 904 -5.11 13.69 7.67
C LEU A 904 -6.37 14.56 7.70
N LYS A 905 -7.54 13.93 7.79
CA LYS A 905 -8.81 14.59 8.11
C LYS A 905 -8.89 14.80 9.62
N SER A 906 -9.06 16.05 10.06
CA SER A 906 -9.00 16.42 11.47
C SER A 906 -9.91 17.61 11.79
N PRO A 907 -10.58 17.63 12.97
CA PRO A 907 -11.37 18.77 13.42
C PRO A 907 -10.52 19.93 14.00
N ALA A 908 -9.22 19.73 14.26
CA ALA A 908 -8.34 20.73 14.87
C ALA A 908 -6.88 20.47 14.50
N THR A 909 -6.12 21.51 14.13
CA THR A 909 -4.68 21.39 13.81
C THR A 909 -3.92 20.72 14.97
N PRO A 910 -3.41 19.47 14.84
CA PRO A 910 -2.59 18.86 15.88
C PRO A 910 -1.37 19.72 16.21
N SER A 911 -1.09 19.84 17.50
CA SER A 911 0.16 20.39 18.00
C SER A 911 1.35 19.55 17.53
N VAL A 912 2.48 20.21 17.25
CA VAL A 912 3.74 19.52 16.89
C VAL A 912 4.14 18.55 18.01
N GLY A 913 4.19 17.26 17.70
CA GLY A 913 4.49 16.17 18.63
C GLY A 913 4.46 14.81 17.94
N ASP A 914 4.62 13.75 18.75
CA ASP A 914 4.59 12.36 18.29
C ASP A 914 3.16 11.91 18.01
N LEU A 915 2.94 11.24 16.88
CA LEU A 915 1.62 10.83 16.40
C LEU A 915 1.55 9.30 16.34
N LEU A 916 0.64 8.70 17.11
CA LEU A 916 0.40 7.26 17.10
C LEU A 916 -0.56 6.89 15.97
N VAL A 917 -0.09 6.10 15.00
CA VAL A 917 -0.91 5.51 13.94
C VAL A 917 -1.19 4.05 14.28
N ILE A 918 -2.47 3.73 14.50
CA ILE A 918 -2.94 2.36 14.71
C ILE A 918 -3.46 1.85 13.37
N ARG A 919 -2.87 0.77 12.86
CA ARG A 919 -3.23 0.16 11.59
C ARG A 919 -3.20 -1.36 11.73
N SER A 920 -4.30 -2.02 11.37
CA SER A 920 -4.34 -3.47 11.33
C SER A 920 -3.31 -3.97 10.32
N ALA A 921 -2.62 -5.05 10.68
CA ALA A 921 -1.77 -5.77 9.75
C ALA A 921 -2.68 -6.58 8.81
N GLY A 922 -3.32 -5.88 7.86
CA GLY A 922 -4.00 -6.51 6.74
C GLY A 922 -3.02 -7.39 5.97
N GLU A 923 -3.45 -8.57 5.56
CA GLU A 923 -2.67 -9.43 4.69
C GLU A 923 -2.28 -8.62 3.44
N GLY A 924 -0.99 -8.61 3.11
CA GLY A 924 -0.42 -7.72 2.08
C GLY A 924 -0.86 -8.06 0.66
N GLY A 925 -2.11 -7.73 0.32
CA GLY A 925 -2.65 -7.79 -1.02
C GLY A 925 -1.95 -6.78 -1.93
N ALA A 926 -1.08 -7.27 -2.80
CA ALA A 926 -0.37 -6.44 -3.78
C ALA A 926 -1.34 -5.91 -4.87
N ALA A 927 -2.00 -4.79 -4.59
CA ALA A 927 -2.74 -4.02 -5.58
C ALA A 927 -1.77 -3.30 -6.53
N GLY A 928 -1.14 -4.04 -7.45
CA GLY A 928 -0.02 -3.49 -8.23
C GLY A 928 0.39 -4.21 -9.53
N ASP A 929 -0.20 -5.34 -9.92
CA ASP A 929 -0.10 -5.84 -11.30
C ASP A 929 -1.25 -6.79 -11.67
N ARG A 930 -1.85 -6.61 -12.85
CA ARG A 930 -2.87 -7.52 -13.43
C ARG A 930 -2.58 -7.78 -14.92
N GLY A 931 -1.46 -8.46 -15.18
CA GLY A 931 -1.10 -9.03 -16.48
C GLY A 931 -1.46 -10.52 -16.64
N SER A 932 -2.66 -10.80 -17.15
CA SER A 932 -3.06 -12.04 -17.88
C SER A 932 -2.67 -13.46 -17.38
N ASN A 933 -3.71 -14.23 -17.00
CA ASN A 933 -3.95 -15.67 -17.25
C ASN A 933 -2.92 -16.76 -16.85
N GLY A 934 -3.34 -17.69 -15.97
CA GLY A 934 -2.80 -19.06 -15.97
C GLY A 934 -3.19 -19.98 -14.81
N ALA A 935 -4.21 -20.84 -15.01
CA ALA A 935 -4.56 -22.04 -14.22
C ALA A 935 -5.03 -21.88 -12.76
N ALA A 936 -6.17 -22.52 -12.45
CA ALA A 936 -6.75 -22.61 -11.11
C ALA A 936 -6.36 -23.91 -10.40
N GLY A 937 -6.14 -23.83 -9.09
CA GLY A 937 -5.99 -24.98 -8.19
C GLY A 937 -6.46 -24.58 -6.80
N ALA A 938 -7.58 -25.15 -6.33
CA ALA A 938 -8.18 -24.79 -5.05
C ALA A 938 -7.51 -25.51 -3.88
N LEU A 939 -7.24 -24.81 -2.78
CA LEU A 939 -7.17 -25.36 -1.42
C LEU A 939 -7.57 -24.26 -0.42
N GLY A 940 -8.33 -24.63 0.61
CA GLY A 940 -8.78 -23.69 1.63
C GLY A 940 -7.69 -23.41 2.66
N GLY A 941 -7.49 -22.13 3.00
CA GLY A 941 -6.61 -21.71 4.09
C GLY A 941 -7.39 -21.54 5.39
N ALA A 942 -6.93 -22.20 6.46
CA ALA A 942 -7.40 -21.90 7.82
C ALA A 942 -6.77 -20.58 8.31
N SER A 943 -7.54 -19.80 9.06
CA SER A 943 -7.12 -18.51 9.61
C SER A 943 -5.89 -18.66 10.52
N VAL A 944 -4.76 -18.13 10.06
CA VAL A 944 -3.63 -17.78 10.93
C VAL A 944 -3.99 -16.48 11.64
N ALA A 945 -3.79 -16.41 12.95
CA ALA A 945 -4.08 -15.19 13.72
C ALA A 945 -3.00 -14.13 13.43
N ALA A 946 -3.28 -13.23 12.48
CA ALA A 946 -2.36 -12.17 12.08
C ALA A 946 -2.01 -11.22 13.24
N ASP A 947 -0.72 -10.99 13.43
CA ASP A 947 -0.15 -10.12 14.46
C ASP A 947 -0.32 -8.63 14.10
N ARG A 948 -0.91 -7.84 15.00
CA ARG A 948 -1.28 -6.44 14.74
C ARG A 948 -0.08 -5.51 14.95
N ALA A 949 0.24 -4.68 13.95
CA ALA A 949 1.29 -3.68 14.03
C ALA A 949 0.79 -2.34 14.60
N VAL A 950 1.68 -1.58 15.24
CA VAL A 950 1.43 -0.18 15.64
C VAL A 950 2.59 0.65 15.11
N VAL A 951 2.30 1.81 14.51
CA VAL A 951 3.31 2.66 13.86
C VAL A 951 3.34 4.02 14.54
N VAL A 952 4.50 4.47 14.99
CA VAL A 952 4.70 5.84 15.46
C VAL A 952 5.16 6.69 14.27
N GLY A 953 4.53 7.84 14.07
CA GLY A 953 4.89 8.82 13.06
C GLY A 953 4.99 10.22 13.64
N ARG A 954 5.38 11.18 12.81
CA ARG A 954 5.50 12.59 13.18
C ARG A 954 4.64 13.46 12.27
N ALA A 955 3.85 14.34 12.87
CA ALA A 955 3.07 15.31 12.13
C ALA A 955 3.96 16.47 11.66
N ILE A 956 4.01 16.71 10.35
CA ILE A 956 4.68 17.85 9.73
C ILE A 956 3.61 18.76 9.13
N ALA A 957 3.50 19.98 9.66
CA ALA A 957 2.64 21.01 9.11
C ALA A 957 3.19 21.50 7.77
N VAL A 958 2.34 21.52 6.74
CA VAL A 958 2.64 22.05 5.42
C VAL A 958 2.11 23.49 5.33
N ALA A 959 2.75 24.33 4.51
CA ALA A 959 2.45 25.76 4.42
C ALA A 959 1.04 26.10 3.89
N ASP A 960 0.33 25.13 3.32
CA ASP A 960 -1.06 25.24 2.84
C ASP A 960 -2.11 24.93 3.93
N GLY A 961 -1.68 24.59 5.15
CA GLY A 961 -2.55 24.17 6.25
C GLY A 961 -2.89 22.68 6.26
N SER A 962 -2.45 21.91 5.26
CA SER A 962 -2.47 20.45 5.32
C SER A 962 -1.36 19.92 6.25
N ILE A 963 -1.52 18.67 6.70
CA ILE A 963 -0.57 18.03 7.60
C ILE A 963 -0.18 16.70 7.00
N ARG A 964 1.09 16.56 6.66
CA ARG A 964 1.67 15.30 6.22
C ARG A 964 2.18 14.56 7.45
N VAL A 965 1.84 13.28 7.54
CA VAL A 965 2.42 12.39 8.53
C VAL A 965 3.61 11.71 7.87
N GLU A 966 4.82 12.04 8.32
CA GLU A 966 5.99 11.19 8.05
C GLU A 966 5.92 10.01 9.03
N LEU A 967 5.71 8.81 8.51
CA LEU A 967 5.80 7.59 9.30
C LEU A 967 7.28 7.34 9.58
N ASP A 968 7.69 7.44 10.84
CA ASP A 968 9.08 7.30 11.23
C ASP A 968 9.42 5.82 11.37
N SER A 969 9.98 5.25 10.30
CA SER A 969 10.41 3.85 10.29
C SER A 969 11.52 3.53 11.30
N ALA A 970 12.21 4.54 11.86
CA ALA A 970 13.23 4.36 12.90
C ALA A 970 12.66 4.45 14.33
N ALA A 971 11.47 5.04 14.52
CA ALA A 971 10.80 5.08 15.83
C ALA A 971 10.29 3.69 16.29
N LEU A 972 10.25 2.70 15.39
CA LEU A 972 9.87 1.31 15.67
C LEU A 972 10.90 0.54 16.53
N GLU A 973 12.14 1.03 16.67
CA GLU A 973 13.25 0.37 17.38
C GLU A 973 13.22 0.48 18.92
N GLN A 974 12.26 1.22 19.51
CA GLN A 974 12.23 1.44 20.97
C GLN A 974 11.38 0.43 21.77
N PHE A 975 10.74 -0.54 21.12
CA PHE A 975 9.89 -1.53 21.79
C PHE A 975 10.68 -2.80 22.18
N PRO A 976 10.42 -3.40 23.37
CA PRO A 976 11.13 -4.60 23.80
C PRO A 976 10.79 -5.83 22.93
N PRO A 977 11.71 -6.81 22.84
CA PRO A 977 11.50 -8.04 22.08
C PRO A 977 10.27 -8.80 22.59
N GLY A 978 9.40 -9.22 21.65
CA GLY A 978 8.07 -9.77 21.94
C GLY A 978 6.90 -8.85 21.57
N THR A 979 7.18 -7.63 21.12
CA THR A 979 6.18 -6.75 20.50
C THR A 979 6.07 -7.07 19.01
N PRO A 980 4.87 -7.41 18.46
CA PRO A 980 4.75 -7.76 17.04
C PRO A 980 4.91 -6.53 16.13
N VAL A 981 5.88 -6.60 15.21
CA VAL A 981 6.18 -5.53 14.24
C VAL A 981 6.52 -6.15 12.88
N LEU A 982 5.95 -5.59 11.81
CA LEU A 982 6.23 -5.99 10.43
C LEU A 982 6.65 -4.74 9.65
N GLN A 983 7.89 -4.71 9.13
CA GLN A 983 8.40 -3.61 8.30
C GLN A 983 7.98 -3.79 6.83
N GLN A 984 7.46 -2.73 6.19
CA GLN A 984 7.34 -2.71 4.73
C GLN A 984 7.63 -1.31 4.16
N ARG A 985 8.39 -1.29 3.05
CA ARG A 985 8.73 -0.08 2.29
C ARG A 985 7.65 0.26 1.27
N ALA A 986 7.32 1.54 1.14
CA ALA A 986 6.73 2.12 -0.07
C ALA A 986 7.64 3.23 -0.61
N GLY A 987 7.87 3.26 -1.92
CA GLY A 987 8.61 4.35 -2.56
C GLY A 987 7.75 5.59 -2.69
N ALA A 988 8.24 6.75 -2.25
CA ALA A 988 7.49 8.00 -2.31
C ALA A 988 7.35 8.51 -3.77
N PRO A 989 6.14 8.80 -4.26
CA PRO A 989 5.96 9.51 -5.53
C PRO A 989 6.27 10.99 -5.35
N SER A 990 7.09 11.55 -6.25
CA SER A 990 7.39 12.98 -6.30
C SER A 990 6.44 13.71 -7.25
N VAL A 991 5.76 14.77 -6.79
CA VAL A 991 4.94 15.65 -7.64
C VAL A 991 5.37 17.11 -7.48
N SER A 992 5.42 17.81 -8.62
CA SER A 992 5.86 19.18 -8.80
C SER A 992 4.86 20.21 -8.24
N THR A 993 5.36 21.23 -7.54
CA THR A 993 4.60 22.44 -7.19
C THR A 993 4.79 23.51 -8.27
N ARG A 994 3.67 24.01 -8.81
CA ARG A 994 3.62 25.09 -9.81
C ARG A 994 3.03 26.35 -9.15
N GLU A 995 3.79 27.44 -9.09
CA GLU A 995 3.30 28.73 -8.59
C GLU A 995 2.43 29.44 -9.66
N PRO A 996 1.25 30.00 -9.30
CA PRO A 996 0.58 31.09 -10.00
C PRO A 996 0.94 32.46 -9.35
N PRO A 997 0.63 33.59 -10.01
CA PRO A 997 1.50 34.79 -10.07
C PRO A 997 1.50 35.72 -8.85
#